data_AF-A0A5D0UQM2-F1
#
_entry.id   AF-A0A5D0UQM2-F1
#
_cell.length_a   1.000
_cell.length_b   1.000
_cell.length_c   1.000
_cell.angle_alpha   90.00
_cell.angle_beta   90.00
_cell.angle_gamma   90.00
#
_symmetry.space_group_name_H-M   'P 1'
#
loop_
_entity.id
_entity.type
_entity.pdbx_description
1 polymer ?
#
loop_
_entity_poly.entity_id
_entity_poly.type
_entity_poly.pdbx_seq_one_letter_code
_entity_poly.pdbx_strand_id
1 'polypeptide(L)'
;MVAAVVAAQAALVAAPASAGSGRLWEVEVAKIPSAKYARDAKVYVTEATQALRPYVGGGLGDSRIDTVLADVDRRYFDGARLKSVADGEVAFDNLEHLEAFLKGRMNGASPPSGEAELAHVRALVETLTGVRLLADAAIQDAEATIGPFRASPPPAPAPAGLAEAFADLDAAKVNLAKADDMLVKANPEPATIQAGNAWSNGFNVLTRLGITYAGDHDNDGVIDVVELRFGSSPLLVDSDGDGLTDKFEITELAGWTRPNAVDTDQDSIADGAEDVDGDGLTNLKEQDLGTSPTNPDTDGDGATDGAEVAQGSNPLVADQPRAPPVPGEVPPIEPVPTDIDTDGDGVPDVTEEDNGSDPTKPDTDGDGLSDSVELDYLISALFQDTDNDGLRDDYEIANAESQGLHPSQFDEQISKWTYVTDFLLGMFAGDFAEKDSMAWLAGNLCGGGLSVIPVVGWILGGLADIRDTIAALIHADWVSAGLSILGVVPYVGDAVSIPAKVAKFVNKYTHRLAAAARYVAKYDKIPDTVKELTYELIMPEAWAYLVEEQVEDPAGFVAAAASSRVSKANFDRLLNGKRTDLKRLHEMMTDADARHENGPKVDWAYGWEDGEINFAAMMQGIGRPGERNFGIKKPDSPDFEGPRRVDYAEETDEGWIFHEVKSGFAFADDRIQEQVDQCEKDAWYQDPANQETIKEANKDKMKGKGVKKVHWHFVASGSGQPNVDDLGMSDELFNCLKRNNIPFTIHFPAD
;
A
#
# COMPACT_ATOMS: atom_id res chain seq x y z
N MET A 1 -14.61 -5.36 25.76
CA MET A 1 -15.10 -5.55 24.37
C MET A 1 -15.43 -7.01 24.01
N VAL A 2 -14.84 -8.02 24.67
CA VAL A 2 -15.11 -9.46 24.41
C VAL A 2 -16.58 -9.89 24.62
N ALA A 3 -17.33 -9.25 25.52
CA ALA A 3 -18.71 -9.63 25.84
C ALA A 3 -19.77 -9.15 24.83
N ALA A 4 -19.46 -8.15 24.00
CA ALA A 4 -20.43 -7.57 23.05
C ALA A 4 -20.49 -8.34 21.71
N VAL A 5 -19.37 -8.96 21.31
CA VAL A 5 -19.29 -9.79 20.09
C VAL A 5 -20.11 -11.08 20.22
N VAL A 6 -20.29 -11.58 21.44
CA VAL A 6 -21.08 -12.79 21.74
C VAL A 6 -22.58 -12.59 21.45
N ALA A 7 -23.10 -11.36 21.54
CA ALA A 7 -24.53 -11.09 21.39
C ALA A 7 -24.99 -10.98 19.92
N ALA A 8 -24.11 -10.62 18.98
CA ALA A 8 -24.46 -10.39 17.58
C ALA A 8 -24.39 -11.66 16.69
N GLN A 9 -23.75 -12.73 17.16
CA GLN A 9 -23.63 -14.01 16.41
C GLN A 9 -24.70 -15.05 16.82
N ALA A 10 -25.68 -14.68 17.64
CA ALA A 10 -26.76 -15.55 18.11
C ALA A 10 -27.76 -16.00 17.00
N ALA A 11 -27.60 -15.54 15.76
CA ALA A 11 -28.53 -15.82 14.67
C ALA A 11 -28.46 -17.25 14.11
N LEU A 12 -27.39 -18.04 14.37
CA LEU A 12 -27.33 -19.43 13.91
C LEU A 12 -27.92 -20.48 14.88
N VAL A 13 -28.30 -20.08 16.10
CA VAL A 13 -28.82 -21.01 17.13
C VAL A 13 -30.30 -20.75 17.45
N ALA A 14 -30.90 -19.70 16.88
CA ALA A 14 -32.29 -19.32 17.17
C ALA A 14 -33.29 -19.92 16.16
N ALA A 15 -33.40 -21.25 16.11
CA ALA A 15 -34.64 -21.91 15.73
C ALA A 15 -34.98 -22.96 16.80
N PRO A 16 -36.14 -22.88 17.48
CA PRO A 16 -36.54 -23.93 18.40
C PRO A 16 -36.62 -25.25 17.62
N ALA A 17 -35.82 -26.22 18.07
CA ALA A 17 -35.76 -27.56 17.52
C ALA A 17 -37.17 -28.09 17.21
N SER A 18 -37.43 -28.42 15.95
CA SER A 18 -38.49 -29.38 15.65
C SER A 18 -38.06 -30.72 16.27
N ALA A 19 -38.99 -31.36 16.95
CA ALA A 19 -38.77 -32.58 17.70
C ALA A 19 -38.32 -33.74 16.78
N GLY A 20 -37.01 -33.85 16.54
CA GLY A 20 -36.32 -35.02 16.01
C GLY A 20 -35.46 -35.64 17.12
N SER A 21 -35.46 -36.96 17.24
CA SER A 21 -34.94 -37.72 18.39
C SER A 21 -33.40 -37.83 18.51
N GLY A 22 -32.62 -36.84 18.02
CA GLY A 22 -31.15 -36.87 18.00
C GLY A 22 -30.50 -35.87 18.98
N ARG A 23 -29.23 -36.08 19.36
CA ARG A 23 -28.44 -35.11 20.15
C ARG A 23 -28.15 -33.88 19.30
N LEU A 24 -28.02 -32.70 19.93
CA LEU A 24 -27.80 -31.43 19.21
C LEU A 24 -26.62 -31.51 18.23
N TRP A 25 -25.48 -32.04 18.67
CA TRP A 25 -24.30 -32.17 17.82
C TRP A 25 -24.51 -33.13 16.64
N GLU A 26 -25.31 -34.19 16.78
CA GLU A 26 -25.61 -35.13 15.69
C GLU A 26 -26.43 -34.44 14.59
N VAL A 27 -27.38 -33.59 15.01
CA VAL A 27 -28.22 -32.80 14.10
C VAL A 27 -27.39 -31.75 13.37
N GLU A 28 -26.48 -31.05 14.05
CA GLU A 28 -25.66 -30.02 13.42
C GLU A 28 -24.58 -30.60 12.49
N VAL A 29 -23.92 -31.69 12.89
CA VAL A 29 -22.92 -32.36 12.03
C VAL A 29 -23.53 -32.90 10.74
N ALA A 30 -24.76 -33.43 10.80
CA ALA A 30 -25.45 -33.95 9.61
C ALA A 30 -25.80 -32.87 8.57
N LYS A 31 -25.76 -31.59 8.93
CA LYS A 31 -26.02 -30.47 7.99
C LYS A 31 -24.80 -30.09 7.17
N ILE A 32 -23.59 -30.41 7.63
CA ILE A 32 -22.31 -29.94 7.04
C ILE A 32 -22.23 -30.19 5.53
N PRO A 33 -22.55 -31.39 4.99
CA PRO A 33 -22.44 -31.66 3.55
C PRO A 33 -23.32 -30.77 2.66
N SER A 34 -24.42 -30.25 3.22
CA SER A 34 -25.36 -29.35 2.54
C SER A 34 -25.16 -27.88 2.89
N ALA A 35 -24.28 -27.59 3.84
CA ALA A 35 -23.99 -26.24 4.28
C ALA A 35 -23.13 -25.55 3.23
N LYS A 36 -23.43 -24.28 2.96
CA LYS A 36 -22.51 -23.43 2.22
C LYS A 36 -21.38 -23.04 3.15
N TYR A 37 -20.15 -23.05 2.64
CA TYR A 37 -19.05 -22.40 3.33
C TYR A 37 -19.35 -20.91 3.46
N ALA A 38 -18.93 -20.32 4.57
CA ALA A 38 -19.08 -18.90 4.86
C ALA A 38 -17.74 -18.25 5.22
N ARG A 39 -16.68 -19.06 5.41
CA ARG A 39 -15.36 -18.68 5.90
C ARG A 39 -14.32 -19.69 5.42
N ASP A 40 -13.06 -19.35 5.62
CA ASP A 40 -11.91 -20.19 5.33
C ASP A 40 -11.76 -21.35 6.32
N ALA A 41 -11.11 -22.43 5.88
CA ALA A 41 -10.86 -23.60 6.73
C ALA A 41 -9.98 -23.21 7.93
N LYS A 42 -8.98 -22.35 7.70
CA LYS A 42 -8.13 -21.76 8.75
C LYS A 42 -8.96 -21.04 9.81
N VAL A 43 -9.93 -20.23 9.41
CA VAL A 43 -10.78 -19.45 10.33
C VAL A 43 -11.73 -20.38 11.08
N TYR A 44 -12.39 -21.31 10.38
CA TYR A 44 -13.26 -22.32 10.99
C TYR A 44 -12.52 -23.09 12.09
N VAL A 45 -11.30 -23.55 11.82
CA VAL A 45 -10.50 -24.31 12.80
C VAL A 45 -10.00 -23.40 13.93
N THR A 46 -9.53 -22.20 13.63
CA THR A 46 -8.93 -21.29 14.63
C THR A 46 -9.96 -20.80 15.63
N GLU A 47 -11.05 -20.20 15.17
CA GLU A 47 -12.08 -19.63 16.06
C GLU A 47 -12.75 -20.72 16.89
N ALA A 48 -13.08 -21.85 16.28
CA ALA A 48 -13.63 -23.02 16.95
C ALA A 48 -12.76 -23.46 18.13
N THR A 49 -11.45 -23.60 17.86
CA THR A 49 -10.48 -24.12 18.82
C THR A 49 -10.20 -23.09 19.92
N GLN A 50 -10.15 -21.79 19.60
CA GLN A 50 -9.97 -20.72 20.57
C GLN A 50 -11.20 -20.53 21.47
N ALA A 51 -12.41 -20.56 20.90
CA ALA A 51 -13.67 -20.44 21.64
C ALA A 51 -13.86 -21.58 22.65
N LEU A 52 -13.20 -22.72 22.41
CA LEU A 52 -13.25 -23.87 23.30
C LEU A 52 -12.38 -23.69 24.56
N ARG A 53 -11.29 -22.91 24.50
CA ARG A 53 -10.29 -22.77 25.59
C ARG A 53 -10.87 -22.54 27.00
N PRO A 54 -11.87 -21.66 27.22
CA PRO A 54 -12.45 -21.45 28.55
C PRO A 54 -13.10 -22.70 29.17
N TYR A 55 -13.44 -23.69 28.35
CA TYR A 55 -14.25 -24.86 28.73
C TYR A 55 -13.44 -26.17 28.84
N VAL A 56 -12.14 -26.16 28.51
CA VAL A 56 -11.28 -27.36 28.48
C VAL A 56 -10.08 -27.33 29.43
N GLY A 57 -9.97 -26.29 30.27
CA GLY A 57 -8.74 -26.00 31.01
C GLY A 57 -8.17 -27.16 31.83
N GLY A 58 -6.86 -27.36 31.72
CA GLY A 58 -6.06 -28.27 32.54
C GLY A 58 -5.77 -29.62 31.87
N GLY A 59 -4.67 -29.70 31.11
CA GLY A 59 -4.04 -30.96 30.70
C GLY A 59 -4.20 -31.30 29.22
N LEU A 60 -4.88 -32.40 28.91
CA LEU A 60 -4.94 -32.98 27.55
C LEU A 60 -5.70 -32.09 26.55
N GLY A 61 -6.66 -31.29 27.01
CA GLY A 61 -7.42 -30.35 26.17
C GLY A 61 -6.55 -29.22 25.61
N ASP A 62 -5.77 -28.58 26.48
CA ASP A 62 -4.84 -27.51 26.11
C ASP A 62 -3.80 -28.02 25.10
N SER A 63 -3.24 -29.21 25.33
CA SER A 63 -2.27 -29.82 24.41
C SER A 63 -2.83 -30.09 23.01
N ARG A 64 -4.11 -30.46 22.87
CA ARG A 64 -4.74 -30.72 21.56
C ARG A 64 -5.07 -29.41 20.85
N ILE A 65 -5.60 -28.43 21.59
CA ILE A 65 -5.87 -27.08 21.09
C ILE A 65 -4.59 -26.42 20.56
N ASP A 66 -3.55 -26.39 21.37
CA ASP A 66 -2.30 -25.70 21.01
C ASP A 66 -1.60 -26.37 19.82
N THR A 67 -1.73 -27.69 19.68
CA THR A 67 -1.19 -28.41 18.53
C THR A 67 -1.90 -28.02 17.23
N VAL A 68 -3.24 -28.02 17.23
CA VAL A 68 -4.03 -27.63 16.04
C VAL A 68 -3.81 -26.16 15.69
N LEU A 69 -3.74 -25.26 16.67
CA LEU A 69 -3.41 -23.85 16.42
C LEU A 69 -1.99 -23.68 15.84
N ALA A 70 -1.01 -24.44 16.34
CA ALA A 70 0.33 -24.43 15.77
C ALA A 70 0.39 -24.97 14.33
N ASP A 71 -0.48 -25.92 13.97
CA ASP A 71 -0.59 -26.41 12.60
C ASP A 71 -1.19 -25.35 11.68
N VAL A 72 -2.24 -24.66 12.11
CA VAL A 72 -2.82 -23.53 11.37
C VAL A 72 -1.75 -22.49 11.00
N ASP A 73 -0.86 -22.16 11.93
CA ASP A 73 0.19 -21.16 11.68
C ASP A 73 1.31 -21.68 10.77
N ARG A 74 1.60 -22.98 10.80
CA ARG A 74 2.83 -23.53 10.20
C ARG A 74 2.62 -24.36 8.95
N ARG A 75 1.44 -24.94 8.76
CA ARG A 75 1.18 -25.98 7.74
C ARG A 75 0.22 -25.55 6.66
N TYR A 76 -0.61 -24.57 6.95
CA TYR A 76 -1.52 -23.98 5.98
C TYR A 76 -0.71 -23.07 5.06
N PHE A 77 -0.93 -23.23 3.75
CA PHE A 77 -0.43 -22.33 2.71
C PHE A 77 -1.36 -21.12 2.55
N ASP A 78 -2.65 -21.27 2.79
CA ASP A 78 -3.58 -20.14 2.82
C ASP A 78 -4.82 -20.52 3.66
N GLY A 79 -5.93 -19.81 3.49
CA GLY A 79 -7.19 -20.09 4.17
C GLY A 79 -7.75 -21.51 3.95
N ALA A 80 -7.45 -22.19 2.85
CA ALA A 80 -8.01 -23.51 2.51
C ALA A 80 -7.02 -24.53 1.91
N ARG A 81 -5.72 -24.24 1.84
CA ARG A 81 -4.70 -25.15 1.32
C ARG A 81 -3.62 -25.45 2.35
N LEU A 82 -3.05 -26.64 2.25
CA LEU A 82 -1.92 -27.11 3.05
C LEU A 82 -0.67 -27.13 2.17
N LYS A 83 0.50 -26.83 2.74
CA LYS A 83 1.75 -26.60 1.99
C LYS A 83 2.27 -27.83 1.25
N SER A 84 2.07 -29.02 1.81
CA SER A 84 2.62 -30.26 1.28
C SER A 84 1.82 -31.46 1.76
N VAL A 85 2.02 -32.61 1.11
CA VAL A 85 1.49 -33.92 1.55
C VAL A 85 1.84 -34.18 3.02
N ALA A 86 3.10 -33.97 3.40
CA ALA A 86 3.56 -34.20 4.77
C ALA A 86 2.91 -33.26 5.79
N ASP A 87 2.68 -32.00 5.41
CA ASP A 87 1.98 -31.03 6.25
C ASP A 87 0.51 -31.43 6.45
N GLY A 88 -0.16 -31.89 5.40
CA GLY A 88 -1.53 -32.37 5.52
C GLY A 88 -1.66 -33.67 6.29
N GLU A 89 -0.76 -34.64 6.12
CA GLU A 89 -0.75 -35.86 6.94
C GLU A 89 -0.74 -35.53 8.45
N VAL A 90 0.12 -34.58 8.86
CA VAL A 90 0.20 -34.14 10.26
C VAL A 90 -1.05 -33.35 10.67
N ALA A 91 -1.53 -32.43 9.84
CA ALA A 91 -2.69 -31.61 10.15
C ALA A 91 -3.96 -32.46 10.32
N PHE A 92 -4.24 -33.39 9.39
CA PHE A 92 -5.40 -34.28 9.47
C PHE A 92 -5.31 -35.24 10.66
N ASP A 93 -4.12 -35.74 11.02
CA ASP A 93 -3.94 -36.56 12.24
C ASP A 93 -4.27 -35.75 13.51
N ASN A 94 -3.81 -34.50 13.61
CA ASN A 94 -4.11 -33.65 14.75
C ASN A 94 -5.59 -33.23 14.82
N LEU A 95 -6.23 -32.98 13.67
CA LEU A 95 -7.66 -32.68 13.57
C LEU A 95 -8.51 -33.89 13.98
N GLU A 96 -8.17 -35.10 13.52
CA GLU A 96 -8.82 -36.35 13.94
C GLU A 96 -8.77 -36.52 15.47
N HIS A 97 -7.61 -36.29 16.08
CA HIS A 97 -7.45 -36.36 17.52
C HIS A 97 -8.29 -35.32 18.29
N LEU A 98 -8.41 -34.09 17.77
CA LEU A 98 -9.24 -33.04 18.38
C LEU A 98 -10.72 -33.41 18.31
N GLU A 99 -11.19 -33.93 17.18
CA GLU A 99 -12.58 -34.33 16.99
C GLU A 99 -12.95 -35.56 17.81
N ALA A 100 -12.07 -36.56 17.90
CA ALA A 100 -12.23 -37.71 18.77
C ALA A 100 -12.36 -37.27 20.23
N PHE A 101 -11.55 -36.29 20.66
CA PHE A 101 -11.67 -35.67 21.97
C PHE A 101 -13.02 -34.98 22.16
N LEU A 102 -13.45 -34.12 21.24
CA LEU A 102 -14.73 -33.40 21.30
C LEU A 102 -15.93 -34.36 21.37
N LYS A 103 -15.97 -35.35 20.46
CA LYS A 103 -16.99 -36.41 20.46
C LYS A 103 -16.98 -37.19 21.78
N GLY A 104 -15.80 -37.54 22.29
CA GLY A 104 -15.63 -38.23 23.57
C GLY A 104 -16.19 -37.43 24.74
N ARG A 105 -15.99 -36.10 24.77
CA ARG A 105 -16.55 -35.21 25.79
C ARG A 105 -18.07 -35.15 25.73
N MET A 106 -18.66 -35.08 24.54
CA MET A 106 -20.11 -35.04 24.36
C MET A 106 -20.81 -36.37 24.63
N ASN A 107 -20.10 -37.49 24.49
CA ASN A 107 -20.64 -38.83 24.73
C ASN A 107 -20.25 -39.44 26.09
N GLY A 108 -19.41 -38.74 26.86
CA GLY A 108 -18.86 -39.21 28.13
C GLY A 108 -19.88 -39.28 29.27
N ALA A 109 -19.43 -39.77 30.43
CA ALA A 109 -20.27 -39.95 31.63
C ALA A 109 -20.79 -38.63 32.24
N SER A 110 -20.21 -37.49 31.86
CA SER A 110 -20.62 -36.15 32.29
C SER A 110 -20.44 -35.19 31.12
N PRO A 111 -21.39 -35.19 30.16
CA PRO A 111 -21.32 -34.32 28.99
C PRO A 111 -21.44 -32.84 29.41
N PRO A 112 -20.83 -31.92 28.64
CA PRO A 112 -21.03 -30.50 28.86
C PRO A 112 -22.51 -30.12 28.69
N SER A 113 -22.96 -29.07 29.37
CA SER A 113 -24.34 -28.58 29.35
C SER A 113 -24.38 -27.05 29.24
N GLY A 114 -25.41 -26.49 28.62
CA GLY A 114 -25.57 -25.03 28.50
C GLY A 114 -24.52 -24.41 27.58
N GLU A 115 -23.87 -23.33 28.01
CA GLU A 115 -22.85 -22.64 27.18
C GLU A 115 -21.67 -23.56 26.81
N ALA A 116 -21.25 -24.43 27.72
CA ALA A 116 -20.16 -25.37 27.44
C ALA A 116 -20.57 -26.41 26.39
N GLU A 117 -21.84 -26.83 26.35
CA GLU A 117 -22.34 -27.75 25.31
C GLU A 117 -22.30 -27.06 23.96
N LEU A 118 -22.84 -25.85 23.87
CA LEU A 118 -22.83 -25.05 22.65
C LEU A 118 -21.41 -24.80 22.14
N ALA A 119 -20.46 -24.49 23.02
CA ALA A 119 -19.06 -24.31 22.64
C ALA A 119 -18.42 -25.60 22.07
N HIS A 120 -18.69 -26.77 22.66
CA HIS A 120 -18.19 -28.05 22.15
C HIS A 120 -18.86 -28.46 20.83
N VAL A 121 -20.17 -28.25 20.70
CA VAL A 121 -20.89 -28.51 19.44
C VAL A 121 -20.36 -27.60 18.33
N ARG A 122 -20.24 -26.30 18.60
CA ARG A 122 -19.70 -25.33 17.66
C ARG A 122 -18.29 -25.73 17.23
N ALA A 123 -17.42 -26.04 18.19
CA ALA A 123 -16.06 -26.42 17.89
C ALA A 123 -15.98 -27.66 17.00
N LEU A 124 -16.81 -28.68 17.27
CA LEU A 124 -16.86 -29.88 16.43
C LEU A 124 -17.36 -29.56 15.02
N VAL A 125 -18.47 -28.84 14.91
CA VAL A 125 -19.10 -28.55 13.61
C VAL A 125 -18.21 -27.67 12.75
N GLU A 126 -17.62 -26.61 13.31
CA GLU A 126 -16.72 -25.71 12.58
C GLU A 126 -15.42 -26.44 12.18
N THR A 127 -14.83 -27.24 13.07
CA THR A 127 -13.63 -28.03 12.73
C THR A 127 -13.91 -29.00 11.57
N LEU A 128 -15.00 -29.76 11.63
CA LEU A 128 -15.41 -30.69 10.56
C LEU A 128 -15.74 -29.96 9.25
N THR A 129 -16.32 -28.76 9.34
CA THR A 129 -16.59 -27.90 8.18
C THR A 129 -15.27 -27.49 7.53
N GLY A 130 -14.27 -27.07 8.31
CA GLY A 130 -12.93 -26.75 7.83
C GLY A 130 -12.22 -27.97 7.22
N VAL A 131 -12.31 -29.13 7.85
CA VAL A 131 -11.78 -30.42 7.33
C VAL A 131 -12.38 -30.76 5.96
N ARG A 132 -13.70 -30.66 5.82
CA ARG A 132 -14.38 -30.89 4.54
C ARG A 132 -13.94 -29.87 3.49
N LEU A 133 -13.82 -28.60 3.88
CA LEU A 133 -13.40 -27.51 3.01
C LEU A 133 -11.98 -27.72 2.45
N LEU A 134 -11.02 -28.17 3.28
CA LEU A 134 -9.68 -28.53 2.81
C LEU A 134 -9.74 -29.60 1.72
N ALA A 135 -10.54 -30.65 1.92
CA ALA A 135 -10.68 -31.75 0.96
C ALA A 135 -11.34 -31.30 -0.36
N ASP A 136 -12.37 -30.47 -0.27
CA ASP A 136 -13.07 -29.91 -1.42
C ASP A 136 -12.15 -28.97 -2.23
N ALA A 137 -11.38 -28.11 -1.55
CA ALA A 137 -10.41 -27.23 -2.18
C ALA A 137 -9.34 -28.01 -2.97
N ALA A 138 -8.81 -29.10 -2.41
CA ALA A 138 -7.83 -29.94 -3.10
C ALA A 138 -8.42 -30.67 -4.33
N ILE A 139 -9.70 -31.04 -4.29
CA ILE A 139 -10.39 -31.60 -5.46
C ILE A 139 -10.53 -30.55 -6.55
N GLN A 140 -10.84 -29.31 -6.19
CA GLN A 140 -11.03 -28.24 -7.16
C GLN A 140 -9.71 -27.76 -7.76
N ASP A 141 -8.65 -27.66 -6.98
CA ASP A 141 -7.31 -27.41 -7.51
C ASP A 141 -6.95 -28.49 -8.56
N ALA A 142 -7.25 -29.75 -8.25
CA ALA A 142 -7.06 -30.85 -9.19
C ALA A 142 -7.97 -30.73 -10.42
N GLU A 143 -9.25 -30.35 -10.27
CA GLU A 143 -10.16 -30.13 -11.38
C GLU A 143 -9.72 -29.00 -12.30
N ALA A 144 -9.28 -27.88 -11.75
CA ALA A 144 -8.72 -26.77 -12.52
C ALA A 144 -7.50 -27.23 -13.32
N THR A 145 -6.57 -27.93 -12.67
CA THR A 145 -5.32 -28.41 -13.29
C THR A 145 -5.52 -29.37 -14.47
N ILE A 146 -6.43 -30.35 -14.37
CA ILE A 146 -6.57 -31.41 -15.40
C ILE A 146 -7.92 -31.41 -16.12
N GLY A 147 -8.85 -30.55 -15.72
CA GLY A 147 -10.19 -30.41 -16.31
C GLY A 147 -10.16 -30.13 -17.82
N PRO A 148 -9.36 -29.16 -18.29
CA PRO A 148 -9.19 -28.86 -19.72
C PRO A 148 -8.84 -30.08 -20.59
N PHE A 149 -8.08 -31.03 -20.05
CA PHE A 149 -7.71 -32.25 -20.77
C PHE A 149 -8.85 -33.25 -20.99
N ARG A 150 -10.07 -32.92 -20.55
CA ARG A 150 -11.30 -33.65 -20.88
C ARG A 150 -11.93 -33.18 -22.20
N ALA A 151 -11.46 -32.07 -22.78
CA ALA A 151 -11.92 -31.56 -24.06
C ALA A 151 -11.73 -32.57 -25.20
N SER A 152 -12.45 -32.36 -26.31
CA SER A 152 -12.40 -33.23 -27.49
C SER A 152 -12.19 -32.41 -28.76
N PRO A 153 -10.99 -32.42 -29.36
CA PRO A 153 -9.79 -33.14 -28.92
C PRO A 153 -9.17 -32.55 -27.64
N PRO A 154 -8.45 -33.34 -26.83
CA PRO A 154 -7.76 -32.81 -25.66
C PRO A 154 -6.58 -31.92 -26.08
N PRO A 155 -6.19 -30.93 -25.26
CA PRO A 155 -5.00 -30.12 -25.48
C PRO A 155 -3.73 -30.97 -25.64
N ALA A 156 -2.80 -30.52 -26.46
CA ALA A 156 -1.56 -31.22 -26.76
C ALA A 156 -0.34 -30.31 -26.51
N PRO A 157 0.76 -30.85 -25.95
CA PRO A 157 0.97 -32.25 -25.58
C PRO A 157 0.31 -32.61 -24.24
N ALA A 158 -0.21 -33.83 -24.13
CA ALA A 158 -0.71 -34.32 -22.85
C ALA A 158 0.45 -34.51 -21.85
N PRO A 159 0.33 -34.01 -20.60
CA PRO A 159 1.38 -34.12 -19.61
C PRO A 159 1.61 -35.58 -19.18
N ALA A 160 2.84 -35.90 -18.82
CA ALA A 160 3.18 -37.22 -18.32
C ALA A 160 2.47 -37.47 -16.97
N GLY A 161 1.82 -38.62 -16.82
CA GLY A 161 1.08 -38.97 -15.60
C GLY A 161 -0.39 -38.48 -15.57
N LEU A 162 -0.91 -37.90 -16.66
CA LEU A 162 -2.29 -37.42 -16.75
C LEU A 162 -3.35 -38.50 -16.46
N ALA A 163 -3.11 -39.74 -16.90
CA ALA A 163 -4.05 -40.84 -16.68
C ALA A 163 -4.16 -41.20 -15.19
N GLU A 164 -3.03 -41.25 -14.50
CA GLU A 164 -2.97 -41.46 -13.06
C GLU A 164 -3.54 -40.26 -12.30
N ALA A 165 -3.33 -39.03 -12.79
CA ALA A 165 -3.93 -37.82 -12.22
C ALA A 165 -5.47 -37.86 -12.27
N PHE A 166 -6.07 -38.30 -13.38
CA PHE A 166 -7.53 -38.51 -13.43
C PHE A 166 -8.01 -39.58 -12.45
N ALA A 167 -7.24 -40.66 -12.28
CA ALA A 167 -7.57 -41.71 -11.32
C ALA A 167 -7.51 -41.20 -9.86
N ASP A 168 -6.52 -40.37 -9.54
CA ASP A 168 -6.38 -39.71 -8.24
C ASP A 168 -7.56 -38.76 -7.99
N LEU A 169 -7.95 -37.94 -8.98
CA LEU A 169 -9.11 -37.06 -8.90
C LEU A 169 -10.43 -37.83 -8.66
N ASP A 170 -10.64 -38.92 -9.40
CA ASP A 170 -11.83 -39.78 -9.22
C ASP A 170 -11.85 -40.41 -7.81
N ALA A 171 -10.68 -40.87 -7.32
CA ALA A 171 -10.55 -41.39 -5.96
C ALA A 171 -10.83 -40.32 -4.90
N ALA A 172 -10.37 -39.09 -5.13
CA ALA A 172 -10.62 -37.95 -4.25
C ALA A 172 -12.13 -37.68 -4.09
N LYS A 173 -12.85 -37.58 -5.22
CA LYS A 173 -14.31 -37.37 -5.25
C LYS A 173 -15.08 -38.49 -4.54
N VAL A 174 -14.67 -39.74 -4.77
CA VAL A 174 -15.27 -40.91 -4.09
C VAL A 174 -15.05 -40.84 -2.58
N ASN A 175 -13.87 -40.42 -2.12
CA ASN A 175 -13.58 -40.31 -0.69
C ASN A 175 -14.31 -39.12 -0.06
N LEU A 176 -14.46 -37.99 -0.75
CA LEU A 176 -15.27 -36.86 -0.26
C LEU A 176 -16.74 -37.28 -0.11
N ALA A 177 -17.30 -38.01 -1.08
CA ALA A 177 -18.66 -38.53 -0.99
C ALA A 177 -18.84 -39.50 0.20
N LYS A 178 -17.81 -40.31 0.53
CA LYS A 178 -17.83 -41.14 1.74
C LYS A 178 -17.75 -40.30 3.02
N ALA A 179 -16.94 -39.23 3.02
CA ALA A 179 -16.87 -38.30 4.15
C ALA A 179 -18.25 -37.68 4.39
N ASP A 180 -18.93 -37.23 3.34
CA ASP A 180 -20.28 -36.68 3.41
C ASP A 180 -21.29 -37.69 3.95
N ASP A 181 -21.25 -38.95 3.51
CA ASP A 181 -22.08 -40.02 4.06
C ASP A 181 -21.80 -40.27 5.57
N MET A 182 -20.54 -40.14 6.00
CA MET A 182 -20.19 -40.23 7.42
C MET A 182 -20.68 -39.03 8.23
N LEU A 183 -20.62 -37.81 7.69
CA LEU A 183 -21.15 -36.60 8.32
C LEU A 183 -22.68 -36.68 8.48
N VAL A 184 -23.42 -37.10 7.44
CA VAL A 184 -24.87 -37.34 7.52
C VAL A 184 -25.23 -38.35 8.61
N LYS A 185 -24.36 -39.34 8.86
CA LYS A 185 -24.51 -40.35 9.92
C LYS A 185 -23.96 -39.91 11.28
N ALA A 186 -23.52 -38.67 11.44
CA ALA A 186 -22.88 -38.12 12.63
C ALA A 186 -21.65 -38.94 13.11
N ASN A 187 -20.84 -39.40 12.17
CA ASN A 187 -19.59 -40.13 12.40
C ASN A 187 -18.37 -39.27 12.06
N PRO A 188 -17.93 -38.36 12.97
CA PRO A 188 -16.91 -37.36 12.65
C PRO A 188 -15.52 -37.94 12.36
N GLU A 189 -15.00 -38.83 13.21
CA GLU A 189 -13.68 -39.45 13.00
C GLU A 189 -13.58 -40.21 11.64
N PRO A 190 -14.52 -41.11 11.28
CA PRO A 190 -14.54 -41.67 9.93
C PRO A 190 -14.71 -40.62 8.82
N ALA A 191 -15.46 -39.54 9.05
CA ALA A 191 -15.60 -38.47 8.07
C ALA A 191 -14.26 -37.78 7.81
N THR A 192 -13.50 -37.46 8.86
CA THR A 192 -12.21 -36.78 8.78
C THR A 192 -11.14 -37.65 8.15
N ILE A 193 -11.13 -38.95 8.43
CA ILE A 193 -10.26 -39.90 7.73
C ILE A 193 -10.58 -39.91 6.23
N GLN A 194 -11.86 -39.98 5.85
CA GLN A 194 -12.24 -39.96 4.43
C GLN A 194 -11.96 -38.61 3.77
N ALA A 195 -12.15 -37.49 4.48
CA ALA A 195 -11.80 -36.16 4.01
C ALA A 195 -10.28 -36.00 3.83
N GLY A 196 -9.46 -36.51 4.75
CA GLY A 196 -8.00 -36.53 4.62
C GLY A 196 -7.54 -37.38 3.43
N ASN A 197 -8.18 -38.53 3.20
CA ASN A 197 -7.94 -39.32 1.99
C ASN A 197 -8.37 -38.57 0.73
N ALA A 198 -9.50 -37.86 0.75
CA ALA A 198 -9.96 -37.05 -0.38
C ALA A 198 -8.97 -35.92 -0.69
N TRP A 199 -8.57 -35.18 0.34
CA TRP A 199 -7.56 -34.13 0.27
C TRP A 199 -6.23 -34.65 -0.31
N SER A 200 -5.71 -35.76 0.23
CA SER A 200 -4.44 -36.33 -0.23
C SER A 200 -4.50 -36.77 -1.68
N ASN A 201 -5.60 -37.41 -2.12
CA ASN A 201 -5.75 -37.79 -3.52
C ASN A 201 -5.87 -36.57 -4.46
N GLY A 202 -6.59 -35.50 -4.03
CA GLY A 202 -6.63 -34.25 -4.78
C GLY A 202 -5.24 -33.61 -4.90
N PHE A 203 -4.51 -33.48 -3.80
CA PHE A 203 -3.16 -32.91 -3.79
C PHE A 203 -2.14 -33.76 -4.57
N ASN A 204 -2.33 -35.08 -4.62
CA ASN A 204 -1.50 -35.98 -5.43
C ASN A 204 -1.57 -35.65 -6.94
N VAL A 205 -2.67 -35.09 -7.43
CA VAL A 205 -2.77 -34.61 -8.82
C VAL A 205 -1.72 -33.53 -9.08
N LEU A 206 -1.66 -32.51 -8.22
CA LEU A 206 -0.70 -31.41 -8.35
C LEU A 206 0.74 -31.93 -8.30
N THR A 207 1.08 -32.68 -7.25
CA THR A 207 2.46 -33.19 -7.06
C THR A 207 2.91 -34.15 -8.15
N ARG A 208 2.01 -34.95 -8.70
CA ARG A 208 2.29 -35.88 -9.81
C ARG A 208 2.68 -35.12 -11.07
N LEU A 209 2.03 -33.98 -11.31
CA LEU A 209 2.25 -33.12 -12.47
C LEU A 209 3.35 -32.09 -12.22
N GLY A 210 3.91 -32.04 -11.00
CA GLY A 210 4.97 -31.10 -10.64
C GLY A 210 4.48 -29.66 -10.42
N ILE A 211 3.17 -29.47 -10.21
CA ILE A 211 2.57 -28.19 -9.87
C ILE A 211 2.93 -27.83 -8.43
N THR A 212 3.30 -26.57 -8.20
CA THR A 212 3.58 -26.05 -6.86
C THR A 212 2.93 -24.69 -6.70
N TYR A 213 2.34 -24.38 -5.55
CA TYR A 213 1.64 -23.10 -5.40
C TYR A 213 2.48 -21.83 -5.65
N ALA A 214 3.82 -21.91 -5.59
CA ALA A 214 4.71 -20.78 -5.88
C ALA A 214 5.38 -20.87 -7.27
N GLY A 215 5.06 -21.88 -8.07
CA GLY A 215 5.56 -22.07 -9.42
C GLY A 215 4.80 -21.21 -10.44
N ASP A 216 5.28 -21.28 -11.67
CA ASP A 216 4.65 -20.80 -12.90
C ASP A 216 4.97 -21.91 -13.91
N HIS A 217 4.10 -22.91 -13.97
CA HIS A 217 4.45 -24.21 -14.55
C HIS A 217 4.37 -24.20 -16.07
N ASP A 218 3.48 -23.44 -16.67
CA ASP A 218 3.39 -23.25 -18.11
C ASP A 218 4.21 -22.05 -18.64
N ASN A 219 4.72 -21.20 -17.74
CA ASN A 219 5.58 -20.05 -18.02
C ASN A 219 4.86 -18.91 -18.77
N ASP A 220 3.57 -18.72 -18.50
CA ASP A 220 2.79 -17.61 -19.05
C ASP A 220 2.97 -16.30 -18.23
N GLY A 221 3.56 -16.40 -17.04
CA GLY A 221 3.81 -15.29 -16.12
C GLY A 221 2.78 -15.15 -15.00
N VAL A 222 1.78 -16.03 -14.94
CA VAL A 222 0.85 -16.21 -13.82
C VAL A 222 1.36 -17.36 -12.96
N ILE A 223 1.39 -17.15 -11.64
CA ILE A 223 1.82 -18.22 -10.74
C ILE A 223 0.71 -19.25 -10.56
N ASP A 224 1.07 -20.52 -10.39
CA ASP A 224 0.14 -21.67 -10.31
C ASP A 224 -1.00 -21.42 -9.31
N VAL A 225 -0.72 -20.77 -8.16
CA VAL A 225 -1.77 -20.54 -7.14
C VAL A 225 -2.81 -19.51 -7.58
N VAL A 226 -2.43 -18.53 -8.40
CA VAL A 226 -3.35 -17.52 -8.96
C VAL A 226 -4.22 -18.19 -10.01
N GLU A 227 -3.65 -18.95 -10.93
CA GLU A 227 -4.40 -19.75 -11.91
C GLU A 227 -5.43 -20.66 -11.25
N LEU A 228 -5.00 -21.46 -10.27
CA LEU A 228 -5.89 -22.33 -9.48
C LEU A 228 -6.98 -21.56 -8.74
N ARG A 229 -6.79 -20.26 -8.44
CA ARG A 229 -7.81 -19.41 -7.78
C ARG A 229 -8.84 -18.90 -8.78
N PHE A 230 -8.43 -18.59 -10.00
CA PHE A 230 -9.33 -18.23 -11.10
C PHE A 230 -9.95 -19.46 -11.78
N GLY A 231 -9.50 -20.66 -11.42
CA GLY A 231 -10.00 -21.93 -11.93
C GLY A 231 -9.40 -22.31 -13.27
N SER A 232 -8.31 -21.66 -13.64
CA SER A 232 -7.49 -21.94 -14.81
C SER A 232 -6.42 -23.00 -14.46
N SER A 233 -5.81 -23.57 -15.48
CA SER A 233 -4.93 -24.74 -15.41
C SER A 233 -3.47 -24.30 -15.50
N PRO A 234 -2.64 -24.55 -14.46
CA PRO A 234 -1.18 -24.30 -14.49
C PRO A 234 -0.37 -25.07 -15.53
N LEU A 235 -1.05 -25.83 -16.39
CA LEU A 235 -0.45 -26.64 -17.45
C LEU A 235 -0.69 -26.03 -18.83
N LEU A 236 -1.49 -24.97 -18.94
CA LEU A 236 -2.03 -24.46 -20.19
C LEU A 236 -2.13 -22.94 -20.16
N VAL A 237 -1.42 -22.31 -21.10
CA VAL A 237 -1.45 -20.85 -21.30
C VAL A 237 -2.86 -20.33 -21.64
N ASP A 238 -3.70 -21.19 -22.19
CA ASP A 238 -5.11 -20.96 -22.55
C ASP A 238 -5.87 -22.23 -22.13
N SER A 239 -6.59 -22.11 -21.02
CA SER A 239 -7.17 -23.24 -20.31
C SER A 239 -8.45 -23.77 -20.94
N ASP A 240 -9.27 -22.92 -21.54
CA ASP A 240 -10.51 -23.35 -22.19
C ASP A 240 -10.42 -23.45 -23.72
N GLY A 241 -9.35 -22.92 -24.30
CA GLY A 241 -9.01 -23.04 -25.71
C GLY A 241 -9.77 -22.07 -26.60
N ASP A 242 -10.25 -20.94 -26.08
CA ASP A 242 -10.97 -19.93 -26.85
C ASP A 242 -10.06 -18.94 -27.60
N GLY A 243 -8.76 -18.93 -27.27
CA GLY A 243 -7.72 -18.09 -27.86
C GLY A 243 -7.26 -16.93 -26.97
N LEU A 244 -7.99 -16.61 -25.90
CA LEU A 244 -7.49 -15.75 -24.84
C LEU A 244 -6.56 -16.54 -23.93
N THR A 245 -5.51 -15.88 -23.46
CA THR A 245 -4.59 -16.48 -22.49
C THR A 245 -5.15 -16.32 -21.08
N ASP A 246 -4.91 -17.31 -20.22
CA ASP A 246 -5.31 -17.29 -18.82
C ASP A 246 -4.84 -15.98 -18.15
N LYS A 247 -3.60 -15.58 -18.43
CA LYS A 247 -3.06 -14.29 -18.04
C LYS A 247 -3.94 -13.12 -18.46
N PHE A 248 -4.25 -13.00 -19.74
CA PHE A 248 -5.04 -11.87 -20.26
C PHE A 248 -6.43 -11.84 -19.62
N GLU A 249 -7.07 -12.98 -19.45
CA GLU A 249 -8.38 -13.04 -18.80
C GLU A 249 -8.33 -12.68 -17.30
N ILE A 250 -7.26 -13.09 -16.60
CA ILE A 250 -7.05 -12.78 -15.18
C ILE A 250 -6.62 -11.32 -14.97
N THR A 251 -5.85 -10.74 -15.90
CA THR A 251 -5.28 -9.40 -15.72
C THR A 251 -6.08 -8.30 -16.41
N GLU A 252 -6.73 -8.57 -17.54
CA GLU A 252 -7.44 -7.56 -18.36
C GLU A 252 -8.96 -7.68 -18.24
N LEU A 253 -9.46 -8.92 -18.23
CA LEU A 253 -10.90 -9.20 -18.31
C LEU A 253 -11.47 -9.77 -17.02
N ALA A 254 -10.75 -9.65 -15.91
CA ALA A 254 -11.20 -10.13 -14.62
C ALA A 254 -12.51 -9.43 -14.21
N GLY A 255 -13.61 -10.18 -14.25
CA GLY A 255 -14.97 -9.65 -14.02
C GLY A 255 -15.89 -9.80 -15.21
N TRP A 256 -15.32 -9.83 -16.41
CA TRP A 256 -15.99 -10.06 -17.67
C TRP A 256 -15.93 -11.55 -18.01
N THR A 257 -14.72 -12.11 -18.18
CA THR A 257 -14.51 -13.49 -18.64
C THR A 257 -14.07 -14.43 -17.52
N ARG A 258 -14.03 -15.73 -17.81
CA ARG A 258 -13.55 -16.78 -16.91
C ARG A 258 -12.59 -17.67 -17.70
N PRO A 259 -11.34 -17.84 -17.23
CA PRO A 259 -10.33 -18.64 -17.93
C PRO A 259 -10.64 -20.12 -18.18
N ASN A 260 -11.78 -20.62 -17.70
CA ASN A 260 -12.18 -22.01 -17.84
C ASN A 260 -13.52 -22.18 -18.54
N ALA A 261 -13.98 -21.14 -19.24
CA ALA A 261 -15.24 -21.11 -19.96
C ALA A 261 -15.14 -20.25 -21.23
N VAL A 262 -15.05 -20.94 -22.38
CA VAL A 262 -15.04 -20.38 -23.74
C VAL A 262 -16.09 -19.29 -24.01
N ASP A 263 -17.22 -19.35 -23.31
CA ASP A 263 -18.33 -18.41 -23.41
C ASP A 263 -18.87 -18.26 -21.97
N THR A 264 -18.41 -17.22 -21.28
CA THR A 264 -18.64 -17.00 -19.85
C THR A 264 -20.09 -16.65 -19.54
N ASP A 265 -20.71 -15.84 -20.38
CA ASP A 265 -22.07 -15.33 -20.18
C ASP A 265 -23.16 -16.16 -20.88
N GLN A 266 -22.74 -17.10 -21.72
CA GLN A 266 -23.56 -18.06 -22.47
C GLN A 266 -24.45 -17.41 -23.53
N ASP A 267 -24.02 -16.28 -24.10
CA ASP A 267 -24.74 -15.58 -25.16
C ASP A 267 -24.47 -16.16 -26.57
N SER A 268 -23.60 -17.17 -26.67
CA SER A 268 -23.14 -17.85 -27.90
C SER A 268 -22.07 -17.11 -28.70
N ILE A 269 -21.48 -16.05 -28.15
CA ILE A 269 -20.24 -15.43 -28.60
C ILE A 269 -19.14 -15.95 -27.67
N ALA A 270 -17.99 -16.32 -28.23
CA ALA A 270 -16.86 -16.72 -27.39
C ALA A 270 -16.20 -15.48 -26.78
N ASP A 271 -15.65 -15.59 -25.58
CA ASP A 271 -15.07 -14.47 -24.83
C ASP A 271 -14.00 -13.74 -25.67
N GLY A 272 -13.13 -14.47 -26.39
CA GLY A 272 -12.16 -13.87 -27.32
C GLY A 272 -12.76 -13.09 -28.51
N ALA A 273 -14.01 -13.32 -28.86
CA ALA A 273 -14.72 -12.66 -29.96
C ALA A 273 -15.63 -11.50 -29.52
N GLU A 274 -15.74 -11.26 -28.22
CA GLU A 274 -16.45 -10.11 -27.66
C GLU A 274 -15.65 -8.82 -27.86
N ASP A 275 -16.32 -7.69 -27.72
CA ASP A 275 -15.80 -6.32 -27.82
C ASP A 275 -16.39 -5.56 -26.61
N VAL A 276 -15.65 -5.60 -25.50
CA VAL A 276 -16.18 -5.22 -24.17
C VAL A 276 -16.33 -3.70 -24.03
N ASP A 277 -15.43 -2.91 -24.62
CA ASP A 277 -15.45 -1.45 -24.56
C ASP A 277 -16.10 -0.77 -25.79
N GLY A 278 -16.35 -1.53 -26.87
CA GLY A 278 -17.07 -1.06 -28.05
C GLY A 278 -16.23 -0.21 -28.99
N ASP A 279 -14.91 -0.34 -28.95
CA ASP A 279 -13.98 0.43 -29.77
C ASP A 279 -13.84 -0.13 -31.21
N GLY A 280 -14.34 -1.36 -31.43
CA GLY A 280 -14.34 -2.08 -32.70
C GLY A 280 -13.23 -3.13 -32.85
N LEU A 281 -12.42 -3.36 -31.83
CA LEU A 281 -11.52 -4.49 -31.68
C LEU A 281 -12.20 -5.59 -30.84
N THR A 282 -11.89 -6.85 -31.13
CA THR A 282 -12.32 -7.95 -30.26
C THR A 282 -11.30 -8.16 -29.16
N ASN A 283 -11.68 -8.70 -28.01
CA ASN A 283 -10.78 -9.05 -26.91
C ASN A 283 -9.50 -9.77 -27.38
N LEU A 284 -9.64 -10.75 -28.30
CA LEU A 284 -8.50 -11.47 -28.87
C LEU A 284 -7.56 -10.58 -29.70
N LYS A 285 -8.13 -9.59 -30.39
CA LYS A 285 -7.37 -8.65 -31.21
C LYS A 285 -6.61 -7.66 -30.32
N GLU A 286 -7.19 -7.29 -29.21
CA GLU A 286 -6.58 -6.41 -28.22
C GLU A 286 -5.45 -7.13 -27.48
N GLN A 287 -5.64 -8.40 -27.13
CA GLN A 287 -4.56 -9.26 -26.64
C GLN A 287 -3.37 -9.29 -27.62
N ASP A 288 -3.63 -9.47 -28.91
CA ASP A 288 -2.58 -9.50 -29.95
C ASP A 288 -1.86 -8.14 -30.11
N LEU A 289 -2.54 -7.04 -29.83
CA LEU A 289 -2.02 -5.68 -29.96
C LEU A 289 -1.38 -5.16 -28.67
N GLY A 290 -1.72 -5.75 -27.52
CA GLY A 290 -1.35 -5.26 -26.20
C GLY A 290 -2.18 -4.07 -25.73
N THR A 291 -3.35 -3.84 -26.34
CA THR A 291 -4.32 -2.81 -25.92
C THR A 291 -5.22 -3.33 -24.81
N SER A 292 -5.96 -2.43 -24.17
CA SER A 292 -6.77 -2.71 -23.00
C SER A 292 -8.23 -3.00 -23.39
N PRO A 293 -8.75 -4.23 -23.23
CA PRO A 293 -10.10 -4.63 -23.66
C PRO A 293 -11.27 -3.98 -22.91
N THR A 294 -10.96 -3.13 -21.96
CA THR A 294 -11.94 -2.39 -21.17
C THR A 294 -11.74 -0.88 -21.27
N ASN A 295 -10.78 -0.43 -22.08
CA ASN A 295 -10.49 0.99 -22.26
C ASN A 295 -10.35 1.26 -23.76
N PRO A 296 -11.33 1.96 -24.37
CA PRO A 296 -11.38 2.10 -25.81
C PRO A 296 -10.25 2.98 -26.39
N ASP A 297 -9.42 3.61 -25.56
CA ASP A 297 -8.30 4.50 -25.92
C ASP A 297 -7.14 4.22 -24.96
N THR A 298 -6.30 3.23 -25.30
CA THR A 298 -5.29 2.66 -24.40
C THR A 298 -4.17 3.66 -24.06
N ASP A 299 -3.76 4.50 -24.99
CA ASP A 299 -2.69 5.48 -24.79
C ASP A 299 -3.18 6.89 -24.40
N GLY A 300 -4.49 7.12 -24.44
CA GLY A 300 -5.15 8.30 -23.87
C GLY A 300 -4.99 9.56 -24.72
N ASP A 301 -4.72 9.41 -26.02
CA ASP A 301 -4.49 10.52 -26.94
C ASP A 301 -5.77 11.06 -27.61
N GLY A 302 -6.90 10.39 -27.36
CA GLY A 302 -8.23 10.78 -27.80
C GLY A 302 -8.72 10.08 -29.07
N ALA A 303 -7.93 9.19 -29.66
CA ALA A 303 -8.39 8.24 -30.66
C ALA A 303 -8.66 6.87 -30.03
N THR A 304 -9.66 6.14 -30.54
CA THR A 304 -9.90 4.78 -30.03
C THR A 304 -8.93 3.79 -30.67
N ASP A 305 -8.54 2.74 -29.94
CA ASP A 305 -7.54 1.77 -30.41
C ASP A 305 -7.98 1.16 -31.76
N GLY A 306 -9.27 0.83 -31.89
CA GLY A 306 -9.88 0.35 -33.12
C GLY A 306 -9.84 1.36 -34.28
N ALA A 307 -9.97 2.66 -33.99
CA ALA A 307 -9.86 3.71 -35.01
C ALA A 307 -8.41 3.90 -35.47
N GLU A 308 -7.45 3.75 -34.56
CA GLU A 308 -6.03 3.85 -34.82
C GLU A 308 -5.51 2.67 -35.64
N VAL A 309 -5.87 1.45 -35.25
CA VAL A 309 -5.56 0.22 -36.00
C VAL A 309 -6.16 0.28 -37.40
N ALA A 310 -7.38 0.81 -37.55
CA ALA A 310 -8.01 1.00 -38.85
C ALA A 310 -7.29 2.04 -39.74
N GLN A 311 -6.63 3.02 -39.13
CA GLN A 311 -5.83 4.06 -39.80
C GLN A 311 -4.36 3.66 -40.00
N GLY A 312 -3.91 2.61 -39.32
CA GLY A 312 -2.53 2.12 -39.35
C GLY A 312 -1.57 2.92 -38.45
N SER A 313 -2.08 3.65 -37.46
CA SER A 313 -1.31 4.18 -36.33
C SER A 313 -1.12 3.11 -35.25
N ASN A 314 -0.39 3.44 -34.18
CA ASN A 314 -0.03 2.50 -33.13
C ASN A 314 -0.78 2.85 -31.83
N PRO A 315 -1.75 2.03 -31.38
CA PRO A 315 -2.63 2.34 -30.24
C PRO A 315 -1.97 2.24 -28.85
N LEU A 316 -0.64 2.23 -28.81
CA LEU A 316 0.15 2.16 -27.60
C LEU A 316 1.10 3.36 -27.50
N VAL A 317 0.96 4.33 -28.39
CA VAL A 317 1.84 5.48 -28.50
C VAL A 317 0.97 6.69 -28.81
N ALA A 318 0.83 7.55 -27.81
CA ALA A 318 0.12 8.81 -27.91
C ALA A 318 0.73 9.71 -29.00
N ASP A 319 0.33 9.49 -30.24
CA ASP A 319 0.86 10.12 -31.46
C ASP A 319 -0.22 10.87 -32.24
N GLN A 320 -1.48 10.76 -31.82
CA GLN A 320 -2.53 11.63 -32.29
C GLN A 320 -2.39 13.00 -31.64
N PRO A 321 -2.56 14.09 -32.43
CA PRO A 321 -2.62 15.42 -31.87
C PRO A 321 -3.85 15.50 -30.98
N ARG A 322 -3.62 15.46 -29.65
CA ARG A 322 -4.64 15.80 -28.66
C ARG A 322 -5.29 17.10 -29.12
N ALA A 323 -6.61 17.08 -29.27
CA ALA A 323 -7.31 18.34 -29.47
C ALA A 323 -6.91 19.25 -28.29
N PRO A 324 -6.45 20.49 -28.54
CA PRO A 324 -6.21 21.42 -27.45
C PRO A 324 -7.46 21.39 -26.57
N PRO A 325 -7.33 21.26 -25.23
CA PRO A 325 -8.48 21.22 -24.35
C PRO A 325 -9.41 22.35 -24.78
N VAL A 326 -10.66 22.01 -25.08
CA VAL A 326 -11.63 23.02 -25.52
C VAL A 326 -11.64 24.08 -24.42
N PRO A 327 -11.26 25.35 -24.69
CA PRO A 327 -11.15 26.37 -23.66
C PRO A 327 -12.54 26.58 -23.08
N GLY A 328 -12.77 25.98 -21.92
CA GLY A 328 -14.12 25.70 -21.46
C GLY A 328 -14.19 25.32 -19.99
N GLU A 329 -13.29 25.87 -19.16
CA GLU A 329 -13.55 26.23 -17.75
C GLU A 329 -12.36 26.92 -17.06
N VAL A 330 -11.25 27.19 -17.75
CA VAL A 330 -10.26 28.17 -17.26
C VAL A 330 -10.79 29.58 -17.61
N PRO A 331 -10.84 30.53 -16.65
CA PRO A 331 -11.15 31.92 -16.95
C PRO A 331 -10.25 32.40 -18.09
N PRO A 332 -10.78 33.15 -19.09
CA PRO A 332 -9.91 33.76 -20.09
C PRO A 332 -8.82 34.56 -19.37
N ILE A 333 -7.56 34.37 -19.79
CA ILE A 333 -6.41 35.13 -19.32
C ILE A 333 -6.76 36.61 -19.49
N GLU A 334 -7.07 37.28 -18.38
CA GLU A 334 -7.33 38.71 -18.35
C GLU A 334 -6.00 39.39 -18.00
N PRO A 335 -5.28 39.98 -18.98
CA PRO A 335 -4.02 40.65 -18.69
C PRO A 335 -4.28 41.85 -17.78
N VAL A 336 -3.75 41.79 -16.55
CA VAL A 336 -3.79 42.91 -15.62
C VAL A 336 -2.40 43.55 -15.58
N PRO A 337 -2.23 44.75 -16.13
CA PRO A 337 -0.90 45.35 -16.28
C PRO A 337 -0.44 45.98 -14.97
N THR A 338 0.69 45.51 -14.43
CA THR A 338 1.64 46.32 -13.66
C THR A 338 3.10 45.90 -13.94
N ASP A 339 4.04 46.70 -13.42
CA ASP A 339 5.33 47.02 -14.04
C ASP A 339 6.25 45.83 -14.40
N ILE A 340 6.17 45.46 -15.68
CA ILE A 340 7.02 44.59 -16.53
C ILE A 340 6.78 43.08 -16.32
N ASP A 341 5.70 42.61 -16.95
CA ASP A 341 5.33 41.21 -17.24
C ASP A 341 4.98 41.22 -18.75
N THR A 342 5.90 40.76 -19.58
CA THR A 342 5.95 41.03 -21.03
C THR A 342 5.05 40.10 -21.82
N ASP A 343 4.77 38.90 -21.34
CA ASP A 343 3.90 37.92 -22.00
C ASP A 343 2.54 37.72 -21.31
N GLY A 344 2.37 38.25 -20.10
CA GLY A 344 1.10 38.39 -19.41
C GLY A 344 0.60 37.11 -18.76
N ASP A 345 1.51 36.20 -18.40
CA ASP A 345 1.19 34.92 -17.76
C ASP A 345 1.03 35.04 -16.22
N GLY A 346 1.41 36.20 -15.66
CA GLY A 346 1.35 36.50 -14.23
C GLY A 346 2.71 36.49 -13.53
N VAL A 347 3.80 36.18 -14.22
CA VAL A 347 5.18 36.27 -13.73
C VAL A 347 5.82 37.58 -14.22
N PRO A 348 6.45 38.40 -13.36
CA PRO A 348 7.20 39.56 -13.82
C PRO A 348 8.49 39.17 -14.55
N ASP A 349 8.89 39.91 -15.59
CA ASP A 349 10.13 39.68 -16.39
C ASP A 349 11.39 39.52 -15.51
N VAL A 350 11.44 40.20 -14.37
CA VAL A 350 12.57 40.11 -13.42
C VAL A 350 12.61 38.78 -12.69
N THR A 351 11.45 38.17 -12.42
CA THR A 351 11.32 36.84 -11.82
C THR A 351 11.64 35.76 -12.86
N GLU A 352 11.24 35.97 -14.11
CA GLU A 352 11.57 35.10 -15.25
C GLU A 352 13.06 35.15 -15.60
N GLU A 353 13.68 36.34 -15.57
CA GLU A 353 15.14 36.47 -15.73
C GLU A 353 15.90 35.80 -14.57
N ASP A 354 15.35 35.81 -13.35
CA ASP A 354 15.92 35.19 -12.15
C ASP A 354 15.72 33.66 -12.13
N ASN A 355 14.61 33.12 -12.63
CA ASN A 355 14.32 31.67 -12.70
C ASN A 355 14.82 31.02 -14.02
N GLY A 356 15.17 31.84 -15.01
CA GLY A 356 15.69 31.42 -16.31
C GLY A 356 14.64 31.18 -17.40
N SER A 357 13.34 31.38 -17.12
CA SER A 357 12.25 31.26 -18.08
C SER A 357 12.21 32.44 -19.06
N ASP A 358 11.51 32.33 -20.18
CA ASP A 358 11.54 33.28 -21.31
C ASP A 358 10.45 34.36 -21.12
N PRO A 359 10.81 35.63 -20.81
CA PRO A 359 9.83 36.70 -20.54
C PRO A 359 8.90 37.07 -21.69
N THR A 360 9.02 36.39 -22.83
CA THR A 360 8.23 36.62 -24.03
C THR A 360 7.31 35.44 -24.37
N LYS A 361 7.26 34.42 -23.51
CA LYS A 361 6.49 33.20 -23.71
C LYS A 361 5.78 32.80 -22.41
N PRO A 362 4.43 32.81 -22.40
CA PRO A 362 3.65 32.40 -21.24
C PRO A 362 3.82 30.92 -20.81
N ASP A 363 4.58 30.14 -21.56
CA ASP A 363 4.81 28.69 -21.43
C ASP A 363 6.16 28.45 -22.13
N THR A 364 7.23 28.49 -21.34
CA THR A 364 8.60 28.58 -21.84
C THR A 364 9.06 27.29 -22.53
N ASP A 365 8.71 26.14 -21.95
CA ASP A 365 9.14 24.82 -22.40
C ASP A 365 8.12 24.09 -23.30
N GLY A 366 6.90 24.63 -23.40
CA GLY A 366 5.82 24.15 -24.25
C GLY A 366 5.16 22.89 -23.72
N ASP A 367 5.17 22.66 -22.41
CA ASP A 367 4.58 21.47 -21.80
C ASP A 367 3.03 21.54 -21.78
N GLY A 368 2.47 22.75 -21.69
CA GLY A 368 1.03 23.02 -21.60
C GLY A 368 0.61 23.75 -20.32
N LEU A 369 1.53 23.91 -19.37
CA LEU A 369 1.42 24.77 -18.19
C LEU A 369 2.03 26.14 -18.50
N SER A 370 1.60 27.17 -17.77
CA SER A 370 2.27 28.48 -17.85
C SER A 370 3.37 28.57 -16.81
N ASP A 371 4.40 29.39 -17.07
CA ASP A 371 5.52 29.59 -16.14
C ASP A 371 4.99 29.98 -14.73
N SER A 372 3.93 30.79 -14.66
CA SER A 372 3.24 31.12 -13.40
C SER A 372 2.64 29.92 -12.67
N VAL A 373 2.04 28.97 -13.39
CA VAL A 373 1.44 27.76 -12.82
C VAL A 373 2.54 26.83 -12.34
N GLU A 374 3.60 26.66 -13.11
CA GLU A 374 4.73 25.81 -12.74
C GLU A 374 5.44 26.35 -11.48
N LEU A 375 5.60 27.67 -11.38
CA LEU A 375 6.10 28.32 -10.17
C LEU A 375 5.16 28.14 -8.96
N ASP A 376 3.84 28.15 -9.17
CA ASP A 376 2.84 27.88 -8.12
C ASP A 376 2.88 26.42 -7.64
N TYR A 377 3.11 25.47 -8.57
CA TYR A 377 3.29 24.04 -8.26
C TYR A 377 4.72 23.67 -7.81
N LEU A 378 5.64 24.63 -7.84
CA LEU A 378 7.05 24.47 -7.47
C LEU A 378 7.79 23.45 -8.36
N ILE A 379 7.56 23.52 -9.67
CA ILE A 379 8.17 22.71 -10.73
C ILE A 379 8.82 23.58 -11.81
N SER A 380 9.53 22.99 -12.79
CA SER A 380 10.46 23.72 -13.66
C SER A 380 9.84 24.18 -14.98
N ALA A 381 9.69 25.50 -15.15
CA ALA A 381 9.33 26.15 -16.43
C ALA A 381 10.32 25.97 -17.61
N LEU A 382 11.36 25.15 -17.43
CA LEU A 382 12.42 24.93 -18.42
C LEU A 382 12.43 23.51 -18.99
N PHE A 383 11.71 22.60 -18.35
CA PHE A 383 11.75 21.18 -18.66
C PHE A 383 10.35 20.60 -18.58
N GLN A 384 9.89 20.04 -19.71
CA GLN A 384 8.55 19.46 -19.81
C GLN A 384 8.31 18.28 -18.85
N ASP A 385 9.37 17.78 -18.23
CA ASP A 385 9.43 16.63 -17.32
C ASP A 385 10.50 16.99 -16.27
N THR A 386 10.05 17.54 -15.14
CA THR A 386 10.92 18.18 -14.13
C THR A 386 11.81 17.16 -13.40
N ASP A 387 11.34 15.94 -13.16
CA ASP A 387 12.10 14.89 -12.46
C ASP A 387 12.69 13.82 -13.38
N ASN A 388 12.45 13.95 -14.68
CA ASN A 388 12.97 13.12 -15.75
C ASN A 388 12.60 11.64 -15.54
N ASP A 389 11.39 11.38 -15.08
CA ASP A 389 10.85 10.04 -14.95
C ASP A 389 10.19 9.53 -16.22
N GLY A 390 9.95 10.40 -17.21
CA GLY A 390 9.34 10.10 -18.50
C GLY A 390 7.89 10.58 -18.64
N LEU A 391 7.34 11.29 -17.66
CA LEU A 391 6.02 11.92 -17.68
C LEU A 391 6.14 13.43 -17.79
N ARG A 392 5.14 14.08 -18.40
CA ARG A 392 5.14 15.53 -18.53
C ARG A 392 4.44 16.18 -17.35
N ASP A 393 4.96 17.32 -16.92
CA ASP A 393 4.47 18.03 -15.74
C ASP A 393 2.96 18.35 -15.84
N ASP A 394 2.49 18.78 -17.02
CA ASP A 394 1.07 19.01 -17.33
C ASP A 394 0.17 17.78 -17.07
N TYR A 395 0.65 16.61 -17.49
CA TYR A 395 -0.04 15.34 -17.31
C TYR A 395 -0.10 14.94 -15.83
N GLU A 396 1.01 15.11 -15.12
CA GLU A 396 1.12 14.73 -13.73
C GLU A 396 0.27 15.61 -12.82
N ILE A 397 0.22 16.92 -13.07
CA ILE A 397 -0.69 17.82 -12.34
C ILE A 397 -2.14 17.43 -12.56
N ALA A 398 -2.53 17.17 -13.82
CA ALA A 398 -3.89 16.80 -14.16
C ALA A 398 -4.32 15.48 -13.47
N ASN A 399 -3.38 14.60 -13.16
CA ASN A 399 -3.63 13.28 -12.57
C ASN A 399 -3.09 13.12 -11.14
N ALA A 400 -2.65 14.21 -10.50
CA ALA A 400 -2.04 14.16 -9.16
C ALA A 400 -2.96 13.58 -8.08
N GLU A 401 -4.28 13.81 -8.19
CA GLU A 401 -5.28 13.27 -7.25
C GLU A 401 -5.76 11.86 -7.62
N SER A 402 -5.91 11.56 -8.91
CA SER A 402 -6.43 10.27 -9.41
C SER A 402 -5.37 9.18 -9.35
N GLN A 403 -4.15 9.49 -9.80
CA GLN A 403 -3.06 8.54 -10.02
C GLN A 403 -1.91 8.70 -9.02
N GLY A 404 -1.84 9.82 -8.29
CA GLY A 404 -0.80 10.05 -7.28
C GLY A 404 0.54 10.47 -7.87
N LEU A 405 0.52 11.06 -9.08
CA LEU A 405 1.69 11.50 -9.84
C LEU A 405 2.31 12.75 -9.26
N HIS A 406 3.62 12.87 -9.43
CA HIS A 406 4.37 14.01 -8.94
C HIS A 406 5.40 14.55 -9.92
N PRO A 407 5.19 15.77 -10.43
CA PRO A 407 6.13 16.43 -11.36
C PRO A 407 7.43 16.91 -10.69
N SER A 408 7.84 16.32 -9.59
CA SER A 408 9.11 16.63 -8.89
C SER A 408 9.65 15.44 -8.13
N GLN A 409 9.05 14.25 -8.28
CA GLN A 409 9.50 13.01 -7.68
C GLN A 409 9.45 11.90 -8.69
N PHE A 410 10.63 11.34 -8.98
CA PHE A 410 10.74 10.17 -9.83
C PHE A 410 9.70 9.09 -9.48
N ASP A 411 8.71 8.92 -10.34
CA ASP A 411 7.69 7.91 -10.13
C ASP A 411 8.14 6.58 -10.74
N GLU A 412 8.08 5.53 -9.91
CA GLU A 412 8.46 4.19 -10.35
C GLU A 412 7.47 3.71 -11.43
N GLN A 413 7.91 3.72 -12.70
CA GLN A 413 7.15 3.20 -13.83
C GLN A 413 7.04 1.67 -13.76
N ILE A 414 6.14 1.18 -12.89
CA ILE A 414 5.72 -0.21 -12.87
C ILE A 414 4.57 -0.33 -13.88
N SER A 415 4.64 -1.31 -14.78
CA SER A 415 3.50 -1.57 -15.66
C SER A 415 2.28 -1.92 -14.81
N LYS A 416 1.09 -1.44 -15.23
CA LYS A 416 -0.22 -1.81 -14.67
C LYS A 416 -0.28 -3.31 -14.34
N TRP A 417 0.28 -4.14 -15.22
CA TRP A 417 0.29 -5.60 -15.11
C TRP A 417 1.20 -6.15 -14.02
N THR A 418 2.39 -5.58 -13.86
CA THR A 418 3.28 -5.96 -12.76
C THR A 418 2.62 -5.61 -11.42
N TYR A 419 1.93 -4.47 -11.36
CA TYR A 419 1.17 -4.08 -10.17
C TYR A 419 0.04 -5.06 -9.85
N VAL A 420 -0.85 -5.35 -10.81
CA VAL A 420 -1.98 -6.29 -10.64
C VAL A 420 -1.45 -7.66 -10.22
N THR A 421 -0.43 -8.18 -10.90
CA THR A 421 0.15 -9.49 -10.61
C THR A 421 0.74 -9.56 -9.21
N ASP A 422 1.54 -8.57 -8.81
CA ASP A 422 2.12 -8.52 -7.47
C ASP A 422 1.05 -8.35 -6.39
N PHE A 423 0.01 -7.56 -6.64
CA PHE A 423 -1.15 -7.41 -5.75
C PHE A 423 -1.88 -8.75 -5.56
N LEU A 424 -2.22 -9.45 -6.64
CA LEU A 424 -2.87 -10.77 -6.56
C LEU A 424 -1.99 -11.79 -5.83
N LEU A 425 -0.69 -11.77 -6.10
CA LEU A 425 0.28 -12.60 -5.41
C LEU A 425 0.34 -12.29 -3.91
N GLY A 426 0.32 -11.01 -3.54
CA GLY A 426 0.18 -10.57 -2.15
C GLY A 426 -1.13 -11.08 -1.53
N MET A 427 -2.24 -10.94 -2.23
CA MET A 427 -3.57 -11.30 -1.75
C MET A 427 -3.74 -12.80 -1.53
N PHE A 428 -3.25 -13.63 -2.44
CA PHE A 428 -3.46 -15.08 -2.39
C PHE A 428 -2.30 -15.86 -1.75
N ALA A 429 -1.09 -15.31 -1.77
CA ALA A 429 0.12 -15.99 -1.30
C ALA A 429 1.06 -15.07 -0.51
N GLY A 430 0.55 -14.00 0.10
CA GLY A 430 1.32 -12.99 0.82
C GLY A 430 2.10 -13.50 2.05
N ASP A 431 1.76 -14.67 2.59
CA ASP A 431 2.56 -15.27 3.66
C ASP A 431 3.75 -16.11 3.12
N PHE A 432 3.79 -16.39 1.81
CA PHE A 432 4.64 -17.42 1.20
C PHE A 432 5.53 -16.94 0.05
N ALA A 433 5.01 -16.10 -0.82
CA ALA A 433 5.71 -15.62 -2.01
C ALA A 433 5.90 -14.11 -1.92
N GLU A 434 6.72 -13.71 -0.94
CA GLU A 434 7.02 -12.31 -0.67
C GLU A 434 7.81 -11.66 -1.81
N LYS A 435 7.33 -10.49 -2.27
CA LYS A 435 7.96 -9.67 -3.30
C LYS A 435 8.36 -8.31 -2.73
N ASP A 436 9.38 -7.71 -3.32
CA ASP A 436 9.82 -6.33 -3.05
C ASP A 436 8.90 -5.35 -3.80
N SER A 437 7.64 -5.28 -3.37
CA SER A 437 6.59 -4.56 -4.09
C SER A 437 5.54 -4.03 -3.13
N MET A 438 5.18 -2.76 -3.29
CA MET A 438 4.11 -2.13 -2.52
C MET A 438 2.74 -2.67 -2.91
N ALA A 439 2.57 -3.05 -4.18
CA ALA A 439 1.37 -3.75 -4.67
C ALA A 439 1.17 -5.07 -3.93
N TRP A 440 2.25 -5.84 -3.79
CA TRP A 440 2.26 -7.07 -3.03
C TRP A 440 1.93 -6.87 -1.56
N LEU A 441 2.50 -5.84 -0.91
CA LEU A 441 2.19 -5.54 0.48
C LEU A 441 0.71 -5.20 0.64
N ALA A 442 0.17 -4.37 -0.26
CA ALA A 442 -1.24 -4.01 -0.28
C ALA A 442 -2.13 -5.25 -0.41
N GLY A 443 -1.85 -6.12 -1.38
CA GLY A 443 -2.53 -7.40 -1.56
C GLY A 443 -2.48 -8.27 -0.30
N ASN A 444 -1.31 -8.42 0.32
CA ASN A 444 -1.14 -9.22 1.53
C ASN A 444 -1.96 -8.68 2.72
N LEU A 445 -2.11 -7.36 2.82
CA LEU A 445 -2.95 -6.75 3.85
C LEU A 445 -4.45 -6.99 3.59
N CYS A 446 -4.86 -7.11 2.31
CA CYS A 446 -6.21 -7.54 1.93
C CYS A 446 -6.46 -9.04 2.16
N GLY A 447 -5.46 -9.89 1.89
CA GLY A 447 -5.60 -11.36 1.88
C GLY A 447 -5.95 -12.03 3.20
N GLY A 448 -5.92 -11.29 4.32
CA GLY A 448 -6.34 -11.82 5.63
C GLY A 448 -7.75 -11.41 6.08
N GLY A 449 -8.35 -10.40 5.44
CA GLY A 449 -9.60 -9.77 5.91
C GLY A 449 -10.84 -10.13 5.11
N LEU A 450 -10.65 -10.51 3.85
CA LEU A 450 -11.74 -10.97 3.02
C LEU A 450 -11.99 -12.44 3.38
N SER A 451 -13.17 -12.74 3.93
CA SER A 451 -13.64 -14.12 4.13
C SER A 451 -13.96 -14.76 2.77
N VAL A 452 -12.95 -14.82 1.91
CA VAL A 452 -13.01 -15.31 0.53
C VAL A 452 -12.81 -16.79 0.62
N ILE A 453 -13.91 -17.52 0.59
CA ILE A 453 -13.93 -18.99 0.51
C ILE A 453 -13.09 -19.38 -0.71
N PRO A 454 -11.88 -19.91 -0.53
CA PRO A 454 -10.91 -19.86 -1.60
C PRO A 454 -10.97 -21.24 -2.28
N VAL A 455 -12.05 -21.41 -3.05
CA VAL A 455 -12.58 -22.67 -3.59
C VAL A 455 -13.26 -22.33 -4.93
N VAL A 456 -12.66 -22.78 -6.04
CA VAL A 456 -13.12 -22.62 -7.43
C VAL A 456 -14.64 -22.83 -7.53
N GLY A 457 -15.36 -21.80 -7.98
CA GLY A 457 -16.78 -21.91 -8.31
C GLY A 457 -17.79 -21.84 -7.15
N TRP A 458 -17.37 -21.67 -5.89
CA TRP A 458 -18.30 -21.57 -4.75
C TRP A 458 -18.66 -20.15 -4.30
N ILE A 459 -18.31 -19.15 -5.11
CA ILE A 459 -18.62 -17.78 -4.77
C ILE A 459 -19.33 -17.07 -5.92
N LEU A 460 -20.66 -16.95 -5.81
CA LEU A 460 -21.44 -15.94 -6.53
C LEU A 460 -21.46 -14.57 -5.79
N GLY A 461 -20.71 -14.43 -4.69
CA GLY A 461 -20.57 -13.19 -3.88
C GLY A 461 -19.14 -12.62 -3.86
N GLY A 462 -18.25 -13.09 -2.98
CA GLY A 462 -16.82 -12.72 -2.92
C GLY A 462 -15.90 -12.91 -4.15
N LEU A 463 -16.19 -13.76 -5.15
CA LEU A 463 -15.48 -13.73 -6.46
C LEU A 463 -16.02 -12.59 -7.32
N ALA A 464 -17.29 -12.22 -7.17
CA ALA A 464 -17.80 -10.97 -7.75
C ALA A 464 -17.18 -9.78 -7.01
N ASP A 465 -17.06 -9.79 -5.67
CA ASP A 465 -16.38 -8.70 -4.96
C ASP A 465 -14.88 -8.62 -5.32
N ILE A 466 -14.18 -9.74 -5.49
CA ILE A 466 -12.78 -9.76 -5.97
C ILE A 466 -12.71 -9.34 -7.43
N ARG A 467 -13.56 -9.87 -8.30
CA ARG A 467 -13.61 -9.48 -9.72
C ARG A 467 -13.99 -8.01 -9.85
N ASP A 468 -14.89 -7.47 -9.04
CA ASP A 468 -15.26 -6.06 -8.99
C ASP A 468 -14.13 -5.23 -8.38
N THR A 469 -13.36 -5.77 -7.43
CA THR A 469 -12.17 -5.10 -6.86
C THR A 469 -11.02 -5.09 -7.86
N ILE A 470 -10.81 -6.17 -8.61
CA ILE A 470 -9.81 -6.29 -9.66
C ILE A 470 -10.27 -5.52 -10.90
N ALA A 471 -11.54 -5.55 -11.26
CA ALA A 471 -12.12 -4.73 -12.31
C ALA A 471 -12.01 -3.26 -11.91
N ALA A 472 -12.38 -2.87 -10.68
CA ALA A 472 -12.17 -1.51 -10.19
C ALA A 472 -10.68 -1.14 -10.08
N LEU A 473 -9.81 -2.13 -9.90
CA LEU A 473 -8.38 -1.99 -10.14
C LEU A 473 -8.26 -1.67 -11.63
N ILE A 474 -8.34 -2.62 -12.57
CA ILE A 474 -8.19 -2.49 -14.03
C ILE A 474 -8.86 -1.26 -14.69
N HIS A 475 -10.03 -0.81 -14.19
CA HIS A 475 -10.86 0.28 -14.76
C HIS A 475 -10.61 1.67 -14.15
N ALA A 476 -9.81 1.82 -13.09
CA ALA A 476 -9.36 3.15 -12.67
C ALA A 476 -8.56 3.80 -13.82
N ASP A 477 -8.50 5.12 -14.01
CA ASP A 477 -7.65 5.69 -15.08
C ASP A 477 -6.15 5.47 -14.73
N TRP A 478 -5.45 4.62 -15.49
CA TRP A 478 -4.17 3.97 -15.13
C TRP A 478 -2.90 4.54 -15.74
N VAL A 479 -3.00 5.52 -16.63
CA VAL A 479 -1.84 5.91 -17.44
C VAL A 479 -0.76 6.49 -16.52
N SER A 480 0.29 5.68 -16.35
CA SER A 480 1.61 5.94 -15.79
C SER A 480 1.72 6.76 -14.49
N ALA A 481 2.25 6.04 -13.49
CA ALA A 481 2.85 6.44 -12.22
C ALA A 481 1.96 6.43 -10.94
N GLY A 482 2.61 6.21 -9.81
CA GLY A 482 2.24 6.93 -8.60
C GLY A 482 1.17 6.41 -7.64
N LEU A 483 0.41 5.34 -7.89
CA LEU A 483 -0.40 4.63 -6.87
C LEU A 483 -1.26 5.48 -5.88
N SER A 484 -2.59 5.46 -6.05
CA SER A 484 -3.52 5.55 -4.90
C SER A 484 -3.95 4.14 -4.43
N ILE A 485 -3.07 3.43 -3.71
CA ILE A 485 -3.38 2.13 -3.07
C ILE A 485 -4.65 2.21 -2.17
N LEU A 486 -5.06 3.43 -1.79
CA LEU A 486 -6.19 3.73 -0.90
C LEU A 486 -7.55 3.31 -1.47
N GLY A 487 -7.74 3.31 -2.79
CA GLY A 487 -9.03 3.07 -3.44
C GLY A 487 -9.52 1.61 -3.41
N VAL A 488 -8.59 0.65 -3.33
CA VAL A 488 -8.87 -0.75 -3.73
C VAL A 488 -8.90 -1.74 -2.55
N VAL A 489 -8.89 -1.24 -1.31
CA VAL A 489 -8.95 -2.11 -0.12
C VAL A 489 -10.38 -2.13 0.47
N PRO A 490 -11.24 -3.09 0.09
CA PRO A 490 -12.46 -3.38 0.82
C PRO A 490 -12.10 -3.97 2.19
N TYR A 491 -12.59 -3.33 3.25
CA TYR A 491 -12.61 -3.76 4.64
C TYR A 491 -11.41 -4.60 5.12
N VAL A 492 -10.50 -3.97 5.85
CA VAL A 492 -9.49 -4.65 6.68
C VAL A 492 -10.20 -5.55 7.69
N GLY A 493 -10.41 -6.82 7.33
CA GLY A 493 -11.12 -7.80 8.16
C GLY A 493 -10.33 -8.32 9.36
N ASP A 494 -9.05 -7.95 9.52
CA ASP A 494 -8.29 -8.19 10.75
C ASP A 494 -7.19 -7.13 10.94
N ALA A 495 -7.58 -5.94 11.39
CA ALA A 495 -6.65 -4.83 11.66
C ALA A 495 -5.55 -5.21 12.67
N VAL A 496 -5.77 -6.27 13.46
CA VAL A 496 -4.81 -6.84 14.42
C VAL A 496 -3.58 -7.46 13.72
N SER A 497 -3.72 -7.94 12.48
CA SER A 497 -2.62 -8.60 11.74
C SER A 497 -1.72 -7.62 10.98
N ILE A 498 -2.20 -6.39 10.73
CA ILE A 498 -1.48 -5.36 9.96
C ILE A 498 -0.08 -5.08 10.52
N PRO A 499 0.10 -4.78 11.81
CA PRO A 499 1.41 -4.39 12.32
C PRO A 499 2.46 -5.50 12.12
N ALA A 500 2.05 -6.77 12.32
CA ALA A 500 2.92 -7.91 12.13
C ALA A 500 3.29 -8.14 10.66
N LYS A 501 2.33 -8.00 9.74
CA LYS A 501 2.57 -8.15 8.28
C LYS A 501 3.49 -7.05 7.74
N VAL A 502 3.22 -5.79 8.09
CA VAL A 502 4.04 -4.65 7.68
C VAL A 502 5.45 -4.77 8.27
N ALA A 503 5.58 -5.13 9.55
CA ALA A 503 6.88 -5.34 10.18
C ALA A 503 7.69 -6.46 9.53
N LYS A 504 7.03 -7.58 9.18
CA LYS A 504 7.69 -8.68 8.45
C LYS A 504 8.21 -8.21 7.10
N PHE A 505 7.41 -7.46 6.35
CA PHE A 505 7.79 -6.88 5.05
C PHE A 505 8.96 -5.91 5.17
N VAL A 506 8.86 -4.89 6.05
CA VAL A 506 9.91 -3.88 6.22
C VAL A 506 11.21 -4.49 6.74
N ASN A 507 11.16 -5.48 7.63
CA ASN A 507 12.36 -6.16 8.12
C ASN A 507 13.12 -6.90 6.99
N LYS A 508 12.42 -7.31 5.93
CA LYS A 508 13.05 -7.92 4.75
C LYS A 508 13.45 -6.89 3.69
N TYR A 509 12.61 -5.88 3.46
CA TYR A 509 12.80 -4.83 2.47
C TYR A 509 12.96 -3.48 3.17
N THR A 510 14.06 -3.31 3.90
CA THR A 510 14.27 -2.13 4.77
C THR A 510 14.27 -0.81 4.02
N HIS A 511 14.58 -0.81 2.72
CA HIS A 511 14.52 0.38 1.88
C HIS A 511 13.08 0.83 1.58
N ARG A 512 12.08 -0.05 1.72
CA ARG A 512 10.65 0.27 1.61
C ARG A 512 10.03 0.74 2.94
N LEU A 513 10.82 0.98 3.99
CA LEU A 513 10.32 1.42 5.30
C LEU A 513 9.47 2.70 5.20
N ALA A 514 9.97 3.72 4.49
CA ALA A 514 9.27 4.99 4.31
C ALA A 514 7.97 4.77 3.53
N ALA A 515 8.02 4.06 2.40
CA ALA A 515 6.84 3.74 1.60
C ALA A 515 5.77 2.97 2.39
N ALA A 516 6.17 1.98 3.19
CA ALA A 516 5.27 1.21 4.04
C ALA A 516 4.66 2.05 5.18
N ALA A 517 5.44 2.91 5.82
CA ALA A 517 4.96 3.82 6.87
C ALA A 517 3.93 4.82 6.32
N ARG A 518 4.23 5.45 5.17
CA ARG A 518 3.30 6.38 4.48
C ARG A 518 2.03 5.67 4.04
N TYR A 519 2.16 4.45 3.54
CA TYR A 519 1.00 3.65 3.14
C TYR A 519 0.04 3.40 4.31
N VAL A 520 0.57 3.05 5.48
CA VAL A 520 -0.23 2.86 6.71
C VAL A 520 -0.85 4.18 7.20
N ALA A 521 -0.10 5.29 7.11
CA ALA A 521 -0.55 6.61 7.54
C ALA A 521 -1.73 7.12 6.72
N LYS A 522 -1.62 7.06 5.39
CA LYS A 522 -2.61 7.57 4.42
C LYS A 522 -3.94 6.82 4.45
N TYR A 523 -3.97 5.62 5.04
CA TYR A 523 -5.16 4.77 4.99
C TYR A 523 -6.07 4.99 6.21
N ASP A 524 -7.10 5.79 6.00
CA ASP A 524 -8.05 6.22 7.04
C ASP A 524 -8.88 5.07 7.65
N LYS A 525 -8.99 3.91 7.00
CA LYS A 525 -9.72 2.77 7.57
C LYS A 525 -8.88 1.97 8.58
N ILE A 526 -7.57 2.21 8.72
CA ILE A 526 -6.75 1.63 9.79
C ILE A 526 -6.93 2.50 11.05
N PRO A 527 -7.35 1.93 12.19
CA PRO A 527 -7.44 2.68 13.45
C PRO A 527 -6.08 3.23 13.88
N ASP A 528 -6.04 4.44 14.46
CA ASP A 528 -4.79 5.09 14.92
C ASP A 528 -3.96 4.18 15.84
N THR A 529 -4.62 3.42 16.72
CA THR A 529 -3.93 2.46 17.61
C THR A 529 -3.17 1.37 16.86
N VAL A 530 -3.63 0.99 15.68
CA VAL A 530 -2.97 0.02 14.79
C VAL A 530 -1.85 0.70 14.02
N LYS A 531 -2.02 1.95 13.59
CA LYS A 531 -0.95 2.76 12.96
C LYS A 531 0.22 2.92 13.93
N GLU A 532 -0.06 3.38 15.15
CA GLU A 532 0.92 3.55 16.23
C GLU A 532 1.72 2.26 16.50
N LEU A 533 1.02 1.14 16.69
CA LEU A 533 1.68 -0.16 16.91
C LEU A 533 2.54 -0.58 15.71
N THR A 534 2.12 -0.24 14.49
CA THR A 534 2.90 -0.52 13.28
C THR A 534 4.19 0.29 13.28
N TYR A 535 4.13 1.59 13.57
CA TYR A 535 5.29 2.46 13.65
C TYR A 535 6.27 2.02 14.75
N GLU A 536 5.77 1.63 15.92
CA GLU A 536 6.57 1.06 17.01
C GLU A 536 7.37 -0.18 16.57
N LEU A 537 6.79 -1.00 15.69
CA LEU A 537 7.45 -2.22 15.20
C LEU A 537 8.46 -1.95 14.09
N ILE A 538 8.15 -1.04 13.15
CA ILE A 538 9.01 -0.81 11.97
C ILE A 538 10.12 0.21 12.19
N MET A 539 9.92 1.16 13.12
CA MET A 539 10.87 2.24 13.39
C MET A 539 10.97 2.56 14.90
N PRO A 540 11.30 1.57 15.76
CA PRO A 540 11.19 1.71 17.21
C PRO A 540 11.99 2.87 17.80
N GLU A 541 13.24 3.05 17.35
CA GLU A 541 14.13 4.10 17.88
C GLU A 541 13.67 5.50 17.46
N ALA A 542 13.35 5.67 16.17
CA ALA A 542 12.86 6.94 15.64
C ALA A 542 11.49 7.30 16.23
N TRP A 543 10.57 6.34 16.35
CA TRP A 543 9.27 6.53 17.00
C TRP A 543 9.43 6.98 18.45
N ALA A 544 10.19 6.23 19.26
CA ALA A 544 10.41 6.55 20.67
C ALA A 544 11.11 7.90 20.89
N TYR A 545 11.94 8.31 19.94
CA TYR A 545 12.63 9.59 20.00
C TYR A 545 11.76 10.76 19.54
N LEU A 546 11.07 10.62 18.41
CA LEU A 546 10.33 11.70 17.76
C LEU A 546 8.97 11.94 18.39
N VAL A 547 8.31 10.93 18.98
CA VAL A 547 6.92 11.08 19.46
C VAL A 547 6.86 11.45 20.94
N GLU A 548 5.98 12.37 21.28
CA GLU A 548 5.67 12.72 22.68
C GLU A 548 4.80 11.64 23.35
N GLU A 549 5.27 11.13 24.49
CA GLU A 549 4.47 10.23 25.34
C GLU A 549 3.36 11.06 26.00
N GLN A 550 2.08 10.65 25.89
CA GLN A 550 0.96 11.39 26.47
C GLN A 550 1.12 11.49 28.00
N VAL A 551 1.57 12.65 28.47
CA VAL A 551 1.39 13.04 29.86
C VAL A 551 0.19 13.99 29.89
N GLU A 552 -0.95 13.51 30.40
CA GLU A 552 -2.01 14.40 30.86
C GLU A 552 -1.41 15.29 31.98
N ASP A 553 -0.91 16.47 31.63
CA ASP A 553 -0.48 17.48 32.62
C ASP A 553 -1.68 18.38 32.96
N PRO A 554 -2.27 18.25 34.16
CA PRO A 554 -3.40 19.10 34.58
C PRO A 554 -2.98 20.54 34.90
N ALA A 555 -1.69 20.87 34.84
CA ALA A 555 -1.15 22.17 35.23
C ALA A 555 -0.63 23.03 34.07
N GLY A 556 -0.62 22.52 32.82
CA GLY A 556 -0.27 23.31 31.63
C GLY A 556 1.08 24.02 31.71
N PHE A 557 2.05 23.48 32.46
CA PHE A 557 3.29 24.20 32.74
C PHE A 557 4.57 23.40 32.54
N VAL A 558 4.52 22.14 32.08
CA VAL A 558 5.75 21.41 31.76
C VAL A 558 5.59 20.51 30.52
N ALA A 559 5.60 21.10 29.31
CA ALA A 559 5.96 20.37 28.06
C ALA A 559 6.16 21.24 26.80
N ALA A 560 5.87 22.54 26.80
CA ALA A 560 5.77 23.31 25.55
C ALA A 560 7.00 24.18 25.15
N ALA A 561 8.11 24.18 25.90
CA ALA A 561 9.14 25.21 25.71
C ALA A 561 10.47 24.78 25.05
N ALA A 562 10.70 23.48 24.80
CA ALA A 562 11.93 23.01 24.13
C ALA A 562 11.88 21.54 23.68
N SER A 563 10.68 20.99 23.38
CA SER A 563 10.60 19.60 22.94
C SER A 563 10.88 19.49 21.44
N SER A 564 11.89 18.70 21.11
CA SER A 564 12.19 18.27 19.74
C SER A 564 11.36 17.03 19.36
N ARG A 565 10.09 17.01 19.77
CA ARG A 565 9.19 15.87 19.60
C ARG A 565 7.84 16.33 19.09
N VAL A 566 7.16 15.43 18.38
CA VAL A 566 5.91 15.65 17.66
C VAL A 566 4.76 14.91 18.33
N SER A 567 3.56 15.48 18.27
CA SER A 567 2.34 14.78 18.68
C SER A 567 2.06 13.62 17.72
N LYS A 568 1.31 12.61 18.15
CA LYS A 568 0.94 11.49 17.27
C LYS A 568 0.17 11.95 16.03
N ALA A 569 -0.75 12.90 16.20
CA ALA A 569 -1.52 13.48 15.10
C ALA A 569 -0.62 14.20 14.08
N ASN A 570 0.37 14.96 14.54
CA ASN A 570 1.33 15.60 13.65
C ASN A 570 2.31 14.61 13.02
N PHE A 571 2.63 13.50 13.69
CA PHE A 571 3.44 12.44 13.10
C PHE A 571 2.74 11.81 11.90
N ASP A 572 1.45 11.46 12.04
CA ASP A 572 0.64 10.95 10.92
C ASP A 572 0.49 12.00 9.82
N ARG A 573 0.31 13.27 10.19
CA ARG A 573 0.23 14.37 9.23
C ARG A 573 1.53 14.53 8.41
N LEU A 574 2.69 14.47 9.06
CA LEU A 574 4.00 14.49 8.39
C LEU A 574 4.23 13.24 7.52
N LEU A 575 3.72 12.06 7.92
CA LEU A 575 3.75 10.85 7.08
C LEU A 575 2.81 10.93 5.88
N ASN A 576 1.74 11.70 5.97
CA ASN A 576 0.87 12.00 4.83
C ASN A 576 1.51 13.02 3.88
N GLY A 577 2.42 13.86 4.40
CA GLY A 577 3.32 14.70 3.62
C GLY A 577 4.25 13.91 2.69
N LYS A 578 4.62 14.52 1.56
CA LYS A 578 5.32 13.81 0.47
C LYS A 578 6.83 13.83 0.59
N ARG A 579 7.42 14.72 1.38
CA ARG A 579 8.87 14.97 1.38
C ARG A 579 9.53 14.75 2.75
N THR A 580 8.75 14.58 3.82
CA THR A 580 9.31 14.23 5.14
C THR A 580 9.89 12.82 5.16
N ASP A 581 11.17 12.68 5.51
CA ASP A 581 11.79 11.41 5.93
C ASP A 581 12.06 11.42 7.44
N LEU A 582 11.22 10.71 8.19
CA LEU A 582 11.31 10.65 9.65
C LEU A 582 12.53 9.90 10.15
N LYS A 583 13.01 8.89 9.41
CA LYS A 583 14.24 8.19 9.78
C LYS A 583 15.41 9.15 9.65
N ARG A 584 15.44 9.92 8.56
CA ARG A 584 16.49 10.90 8.32
C ARG A 584 16.44 12.05 9.31
N LEU A 585 15.25 12.56 9.63
CA LEU A 585 15.05 13.53 10.70
C LEU A 585 15.59 13.02 12.04
N HIS A 586 15.26 11.78 12.41
CA HIS A 586 15.81 11.16 13.62
C HIS A 586 17.34 11.11 13.59
N GLU A 587 17.95 10.70 12.49
CA GLU A 587 19.41 10.67 12.33
C GLU A 587 20.03 12.07 12.47
N MET A 588 19.51 13.08 11.78
CA MET A 588 20.01 14.47 11.85
C MET A 588 19.95 15.05 13.26
N MET A 589 18.93 14.68 14.02
CA MET A 589 18.69 15.19 15.36
C MET A 589 19.45 14.44 16.47
N THR A 590 19.83 13.19 16.21
CA THR A 590 20.54 12.34 17.17
C THR A 590 22.02 12.15 16.85
N ASP A 591 22.47 12.56 15.65
CA ASP A 591 23.88 12.58 15.28
C ASP A 591 24.66 13.46 16.25
N ALA A 592 25.58 12.83 16.99
CA ALA A 592 26.38 13.47 18.03
C ALA A 592 27.26 14.61 17.50
N ASP A 593 27.57 14.61 16.20
CA ASP A 593 28.38 15.62 15.54
C ASP A 593 27.54 16.72 14.87
N ALA A 594 26.21 16.56 14.78
CA ALA A 594 25.33 17.42 13.99
C ALA A 594 25.02 18.80 14.58
N ARG A 595 25.47 19.13 15.81
CA ARG A 595 25.21 20.45 16.45
C ARG A 595 23.72 20.87 16.48
N HIS A 596 22.80 19.91 16.37
CA HIS A 596 21.37 20.16 16.50
C HIS A 596 21.08 20.71 17.90
N GLU A 597 20.37 21.84 17.96
CA GLU A 597 19.92 22.48 19.20
C GLU A 597 18.40 22.38 19.29
N ASN A 598 17.86 22.03 20.47
CA ASN A 598 16.42 21.96 20.66
C ASN A 598 15.78 23.36 20.59
N GLY A 599 14.64 23.45 19.90
CA GLY A 599 13.84 24.67 19.78
C GLY A 599 12.45 24.54 20.38
N PRO A 600 11.75 25.67 20.59
CA PRO A 600 10.32 25.63 20.86
C PRO A 600 9.54 25.13 19.62
N LYS A 601 8.32 24.67 19.86
CA LYS A 601 7.39 24.34 18.78
C LYS A 601 6.94 25.60 18.04
N VAL A 602 6.67 25.47 16.75
CA VAL A 602 6.28 26.59 15.86
C VAL A 602 5.08 26.16 15.03
N ASP A 603 4.16 27.07 14.76
CA ASP A 603 3.00 26.78 13.91
C ASP A 603 3.44 26.41 12.49
N TRP A 604 2.61 25.60 11.82
CA TRP A 604 2.77 25.28 10.41
C TRP A 604 2.86 26.57 9.58
N ALA A 605 3.75 26.61 8.59
CA ALA A 605 3.98 27.78 7.74
C ALA A 605 3.72 27.47 6.26
N TYR A 606 3.17 28.42 5.51
CA TYR A 606 2.98 28.28 4.06
C TYR A 606 4.01 29.08 3.26
N GLY A 607 4.99 28.38 2.69
CA GLY A 607 6.10 29.04 1.99
C GLY A 607 7.07 29.77 2.93
N TRP A 608 8.14 30.30 2.33
CA TRP A 608 9.29 30.85 3.05
C TRP A 608 8.95 32.13 3.82
N GLU A 609 8.11 33.01 3.25
CA GLU A 609 7.75 34.27 3.89
C GLU A 609 6.95 34.04 5.19
N ASP A 610 5.97 33.13 5.18
CA ASP A 610 5.22 32.77 6.38
C ASP A 610 6.12 32.07 7.40
N GLY A 611 7.06 31.24 6.94
CA GLY A 611 8.06 30.61 7.80
C GLY A 611 8.87 31.64 8.58
N GLU A 612 9.37 32.66 7.91
CA GLU A 612 10.09 33.77 8.53
C GLU A 612 9.21 34.63 9.44
N ILE A 613 7.94 34.86 9.06
CA ILE A 613 6.98 35.61 9.88
C ILE A 613 6.71 34.86 11.19
N ASN A 614 6.39 33.57 11.10
CA ASN A 614 6.11 32.71 12.25
C ASN A 614 7.33 32.59 13.15
N PHE A 615 8.51 32.40 12.57
CA PHE A 615 9.77 32.38 13.31
C PHE A 615 10.05 33.70 14.03
N ALA A 616 9.86 34.84 13.35
CA ALA A 616 10.07 36.16 13.96
C ALA A 616 9.07 36.42 15.11
N ALA A 617 7.81 36.03 14.95
CA ALA A 617 6.80 36.12 16.00
C ALA A 617 7.16 35.25 17.21
N MET A 618 7.66 34.04 16.97
CA MET A 618 8.18 33.13 17.99
C MET A 618 9.35 33.76 18.76
N MET A 619 10.38 34.25 18.05
CA MET A 619 11.56 34.89 18.65
C MET A 619 11.18 36.10 19.52
N GLN A 620 10.21 36.90 19.07
CA GLN A 620 9.64 38.00 19.87
C GLN A 620 8.90 37.48 21.11
N GLY A 621 8.10 36.43 20.97
CA GLY A 621 7.34 35.81 22.06
C GLY A 621 8.22 35.27 23.19
N ILE A 622 9.41 34.76 22.87
CA ILE A 622 10.42 34.30 23.85
C ILE A 622 11.35 35.41 24.34
N GLY A 623 11.09 36.67 23.98
CA GLY A 623 11.85 37.83 24.46
C GLY A 623 13.20 38.05 23.77
N ARG A 624 13.38 37.53 22.55
CA ARG A 624 14.59 37.71 21.71
C ARG A 624 14.27 38.49 20.43
N PRO A 625 13.91 39.78 20.52
CA PRO A 625 13.53 40.58 19.35
C PRO A 625 14.74 40.86 18.44
N GLY A 626 14.48 40.92 17.14
CA GLY A 626 15.45 41.15 16.07
C GLY A 626 14.81 41.81 14.85
N GLU A 627 15.60 41.97 13.78
CA GLU A 627 15.19 42.59 12.52
C GLU A 627 15.07 41.53 11.41
N ARG A 628 13.91 41.45 10.75
CA ARG A 628 13.71 40.60 9.56
C ARG A 628 14.34 41.21 8.32
N ASN A 629 14.69 40.38 7.34
CA ASN A 629 15.23 40.83 6.04
C ASN A 629 16.43 41.77 6.21
N PHE A 630 17.34 41.41 7.11
CA PHE A 630 18.47 42.24 7.50
C PHE A 630 19.55 42.24 6.41
N GLY A 631 19.52 43.28 5.58
CA GLY A 631 20.49 43.46 4.49
C GLY A 631 21.85 43.95 4.98
N ILE A 632 22.91 43.23 4.62
CA ILE A 632 24.31 43.61 4.80
C ILE A 632 25.01 43.71 3.44
N LYS A 633 25.85 44.74 3.30
CA LYS A 633 26.67 44.96 2.11
C LYS A 633 27.69 43.84 1.99
N LYS A 634 27.94 43.44 0.74
CA LYS A 634 29.04 42.55 0.37
C LYS A 634 30.38 43.19 0.77
N PRO A 635 31.15 42.59 1.69
CA PRO A 635 32.54 42.98 1.90
C PRO A 635 33.40 42.51 0.71
N ASP A 636 34.62 43.02 0.54
CA ASP A 636 35.56 42.56 -0.50
C ASP A 636 35.99 41.10 -0.23
N SER A 637 35.08 40.16 -0.54
CA SER A 637 35.20 38.71 -0.41
C SER A 637 35.40 38.10 -1.82
N PRO A 638 36.16 37.00 -1.97
CA PRO A 638 36.59 36.58 -3.29
C PRO A 638 35.46 35.97 -4.16
N ASP A 639 34.41 35.36 -3.58
CA ASP A 639 33.68 34.31 -4.32
C ASP A 639 32.12 34.30 -4.26
N PHE A 640 31.43 35.33 -3.72
CA PHE A 640 29.94 35.32 -3.66
C PHE A 640 29.30 36.53 -4.38
N GLU A 641 28.29 36.35 -5.22
CA GLU A 641 27.58 37.47 -5.86
C GLU A 641 26.59 38.18 -4.89
N GLY A 642 26.42 39.50 -5.09
CA GLY A 642 25.41 40.31 -4.42
C GLY A 642 25.57 40.58 -2.91
N PRO A 643 24.75 41.50 -2.35
CA PRO A 643 24.63 41.70 -0.89
C PRO A 643 24.05 40.46 -0.20
N ARG A 644 24.23 40.33 1.11
CA ARG A 644 23.64 39.25 1.91
C ARG A 644 22.40 39.77 2.62
N ARG A 645 21.27 39.05 2.51
CA ARG A 645 20.02 39.34 3.22
C ARG A 645 19.77 38.22 4.20
N VAL A 646 19.83 38.52 5.50
CA VAL A 646 19.60 37.55 6.59
C VAL A 646 18.12 37.54 6.93
N ASP A 647 17.54 36.35 7.08
CA ASP A 647 16.10 36.18 7.29
C ASP A 647 15.67 36.83 8.62
N TYR A 648 16.43 36.61 9.70
CA TYR A 648 16.27 37.29 10.99
C TYR A 648 17.60 37.55 11.70
N ALA A 649 17.84 38.80 12.12
CA ALA A 649 19.06 39.18 12.83
C ALA A 649 18.77 39.64 14.26
N GLU A 650 19.33 38.92 15.24
CA GLU A 650 19.24 39.25 16.67
C GLU A 650 20.49 40.00 17.13
N GLU A 651 20.31 41.14 17.78
CA GLU A 651 21.41 41.90 18.39
C GLU A 651 21.64 41.44 19.84
N THR A 652 22.84 40.95 20.13
CA THR A 652 23.27 40.63 21.51
C THR A 652 24.38 41.55 21.99
N ASP A 653 24.74 41.45 23.27
CA ASP A 653 25.89 42.15 23.84
C ASP A 653 27.23 41.72 23.20
N GLU A 654 27.32 40.46 22.75
CA GLU A 654 28.54 39.88 22.18
C GLU A 654 28.67 40.06 20.66
N GLY A 655 27.57 40.39 19.98
CA GLY A 655 27.53 40.52 18.53
C GLY A 655 26.16 40.22 17.96
N TRP A 656 26.07 40.12 16.64
CA TRP A 656 24.85 39.73 15.94
C TRP A 656 24.76 38.21 15.82
N ILE A 657 23.58 37.66 16.06
CA ILE A 657 23.24 36.29 15.71
C ILE A 657 22.37 36.36 14.46
N PHE A 658 22.80 35.67 13.40
CA PHE A 658 22.05 35.55 12.16
C PHE A 658 21.27 34.25 12.19
N HIS A 659 19.99 34.34 11.90
CA HIS A 659 19.06 33.22 11.84
C HIS A 659 18.60 33.07 10.40
N GLU A 660 18.88 31.91 9.81
CA GLU A 660 18.29 31.48 8.54
C GLU A 660 17.07 30.62 8.84
N VAL A 661 15.99 30.83 8.11
CA VAL A 661 14.71 30.15 8.30
C VAL A 661 14.33 29.45 7.01
N LYS A 662 13.95 28.18 7.11
CA LYS A 662 13.46 27.35 6.01
C LYS A 662 12.17 26.67 6.45
N SER A 663 11.13 26.76 5.64
CA SER A 663 9.81 26.19 5.88
C SER A 663 9.66 24.90 5.07
N GLY A 664 9.92 23.75 5.70
CA GLY A 664 9.82 22.42 5.11
C GLY A 664 10.83 22.14 4.00
N PHE A 665 10.80 20.91 3.48
CA PHE A 665 11.53 20.54 2.28
C PHE A 665 10.72 20.98 1.06
N ALA A 666 10.87 22.23 0.66
CA ALA A 666 10.05 22.81 -0.40
C ALA A 666 10.90 23.33 -1.55
N PHE A 667 11.77 22.49 -2.15
CA PHE A 667 12.30 22.73 -3.51
C PHE A 667 12.44 21.40 -4.23
N ALA A 668 12.25 21.44 -5.56
CA ALA A 668 12.77 20.42 -6.45
C ALA A 668 14.30 20.28 -6.21
N ASP A 669 14.90 19.22 -6.73
CA ASP A 669 16.34 18.97 -6.61
C ASP A 669 17.22 20.13 -7.15
N ASP A 670 16.64 21.17 -7.76
CA ASP A 670 17.28 22.33 -8.39
C ASP A 670 17.83 23.40 -7.40
N ARG A 671 17.19 23.66 -6.25
CA ARG A 671 17.64 24.70 -5.29
C ARG A 671 18.44 24.18 -4.10
N ILE A 672 18.71 22.87 -4.05
CA ILE A 672 19.62 22.30 -3.04
C ILE A 672 20.98 23.01 -3.10
N GLN A 673 21.46 23.29 -4.32
CA GLN A 673 22.74 23.95 -4.52
C GLN A 673 22.72 25.39 -3.97
N GLU A 674 21.63 26.14 -4.13
CA GLU A 674 21.51 27.48 -3.56
C GLU A 674 21.57 27.48 -2.03
N GLN A 675 20.91 26.51 -1.38
CA GLN A 675 20.96 26.38 0.07
C GLN A 675 22.36 26.00 0.55
N VAL A 676 23.05 25.13 -0.17
CA VAL A 676 24.45 24.77 0.10
C VAL A 676 25.36 25.99 -0.09
N ASP A 677 25.18 26.77 -1.16
CA ASP A 677 25.94 27.99 -1.41
C ASP A 677 25.68 29.05 -0.33
N GLN A 678 24.44 29.15 0.14
CA GLN A 678 24.06 30.01 1.25
C GLN A 678 24.68 29.53 2.57
N CYS A 679 24.77 28.23 2.81
CA CYS A 679 25.51 27.64 3.93
C CYS A 679 27.01 27.96 3.87
N GLU A 680 27.65 27.86 2.70
CA GLU A 680 29.06 28.24 2.50
C GLU A 680 29.29 29.74 2.71
N LYS A 681 28.35 30.57 2.25
CA LYS A 681 28.35 32.02 2.48
C LYS A 681 28.27 32.33 3.97
N ASP A 682 27.40 31.62 4.70
CA ASP A 682 27.25 31.77 6.13
C ASP A 682 28.46 31.28 6.94
N ALA A 683 29.11 30.21 6.48
CA ALA A 683 30.37 29.74 7.03
C ALA A 683 31.44 30.84 6.98
N TRP A 684 31.51 31.57 5.85
CA TRP A 684 32.40 32.71 5.71
C TRP A 684 32.03 33.87 6.65
N TYR A 685 30.73 34.18 6.79
CA TYR A 685 30.25 35.25 7.66
C TYR A 685 30.45 34.97 9.15
N GLN A 686 30.45 33.71 9.60
CA GLN A 686 30.73 33.36 11.00
C GLN A 686 32.23 33.25 11.31
N ASP A 687 33.10 33.10 10.31
CA ASP A 687 34.54 32.89 10.54
C ASP A 687 35.15 34.07 11.31
N PRO A 688 35.81 33.83 12.45
CA PRO A 688 36.53 34.86 13.21
C PRO A 688 37.51 35.70 12.37
N ALA A 689 38.12 35.11 11.35
CA ALA A 689 39.09 35.78 10.48
C ALA A 689 38.46 36.90 9.62
N ASN A 690 37.17 36.80 9.31
CA ASN A 690 36.46 37.73 8.42
C ASN A 690 35.75 38.86 9.16
N GLN A 691 35.65 38.79 10.49
CA GLN A 691 34.83 39.70 11.29
C GLN A 691 35.25 41.16 11.20
N GLU A 692 36.55 41.46 11.07
CA GLU A 692 37.02 42.83 10.93
C GLU A 692 36.58 43.45 9.60
N THR A 693 36.70 42.69 8.51
CA THR A 693 36.26 43.08 7.16
C THR A 693 34.75 43.31 7.11
N ILE A 694 33.97 42.41 7.72
CA ILE A 694 32.50 42.52 7.78
C ILE A 694 32.08 43.77 8.57
N LYS A 695 32.70 43.98 9.74
CA LYS A 695 32.44 45.14 10.62
C LYS A 695 32.72 46.46 9.91
N GLU A 696 33.82 46.56 9.17
CA GLU A 696 34.18 47.81 8.50
C GLU A 696 33.22 48.09 7.33
N ALA A 697 32.89 47.08 6.53
CA ALA A 697 31.95 47.22 5.41
C ALA A 697 30.52 47.58 5.85
N ASN A 698 30.12 47.16 7.05
CA ASN A 698 28.74 47.27 7.57
C ASN A 698 28.63 48.05 8.88
N LYS A 699 29.62 48.91 9.19
CA LYS A 699 29.78 49.57 10.50
C LYS A 699 28.52 50.27 11.01
N ASP A 700 27.82 50.98 10.13
CA ASP A 700 26.61 51.73 10.49
C ASP A 700 25.41 50.80 10.73
N LYS A 701 25.21 49.81 9.85
CA LYS A 701 24.08 48.86 9.93
C LYS A 701 24.24 47.88 11.09
N MET A 702 25.46 47.41 11.35
CA MET A 702 25.78 46.46 12.43
C MET A 702 26.25 47.12 13.74
N LYS A 703 26.19 48.45 13.86
CA LYS A 703 26.58 49.21 15.06
C LYS A 703 28.01 48.89 15.56
N GLY A 704 28.92 48.61 14.63
CA GLY A 704 30.31 48.22 14.93
C GLY A 704 30.48 46.82 15.55
N LYS A 705 29.41 46.03 15.68
CA LYS A 705 29.43 44.63 16.13
C LYS A 705 29.65 43.70 14.95
N GLY A 706 30.24 42.53 15.21
CA GLY A 706 30.45 41.49 14.19
C GLY A 706 29.37 40.42 14.25
N VAL A 707 29.47 39.43 13.38
CA VAL A 707 28.67 38.22 13.42
C VAL A 707 29.28 37.30 14.48
N LYS A 708 28.47 36.93 15.47
CA LYS A 708 28.87 36.06 16.57
C LYS A 708 28.54 34.60 16.29
N LYS A 709 27.39 34.35 15.68
CA LYS A 709 26.85 33.02 15.40
C LYS A 709 25.92 33.12 14.19
N VAL A 710 25.94 32.10 13.34
CA VAL A 710 24.86 31.82 12.40
C VAL A 710 24.12 30.59 12.89
N HIS A 711 22.79 30.57 12.79
CA HIS A 711 21.95 29.46 13.22
C HIS A 711 20.86 29.21 12.18
N TRP A 712 20.67 27.95 11.78
CA TRP A 712 19.65 27.58 10.79
C TRP A 712 18.42 26.97 11.45
N HIS A 713 17.23 27.34 10.99
CA HIS A 713 15.95 26.95 11.55
C HIS A 713 15.08 26.31 10.48
N PHE A 714 14.58 25.11 10.75
CA PHE A 714 13.70 24.36 9.87
C PHE A 714 12.34 24.25 10.54
N VAL A 715 11.31 24.84 9.93
CA VAL A 715 9.93 24.89 10.41
C VAL A 715 9.08 23.99 9.52
N ALA A 716 8.06 23.32 10.05
CA ALA A 716 7.17 22.50 9.22
C ALA A 716 6.38 23.36 8.23
N SER A 717 6.38 22.95 6.96
CA SER A 717 5.52 23.57 5.94
C SER A 717 4.14 22.93 5.95
N GLY A 718 3.08 23.70 5.72
CA GLY A 718 1.72 23.19 5.55
C GLY A 718 0.71 24.30 5.26
N SER A 719 -0.22 24.07 4.33
CA SER A 719 -1.15 25.10 3.80
C SER A 719 -2.63 24.76 3.93
N GLY A 720 -2.96 23.55 4.39
CA GLY A 720 -4.31 23.00 4.28
C GLY A 720 -4.68 22.56 2.86
N GLN A 721 -3.78 22.68 1.87
CA GLN A 721 -3.87 21.98 0.60
C GLN A 721 -3.30 20.56 0.73
N PRO A 722 -3.66 19.62 -0.17
CA PRO A 722 -3.09 18.28 -0.16
C PRO A 722 -1.56 18.31 -0.31
N ASN A 723 -0.86 17.47 0.47
CA ASN A 723 0.53 17.06 0.23
C ASN A 723 1.69 18.05 0.51
N VAL A 724 1.43 19.18 1.15
CA VAL A 724 2.46 20.18 1.49
C VAL A 724 3.01 20.07 2.92
N ASP A 725 2.61 19.03 3.66
CA ASP A 725 2.96 18.85 5.08
C ASP A 725 4.39 18.30 5.25
N ASP A 726 5.41 19.15 5.15
CA ASP A 726 6.81 18.72 5.08
C ASP A 726 7.73 19.30 6.16
N LEU A 727 8.72 18.50 6.59
CA LEU A 727 9.71 18.91 7.58
C LEU A 727 11.06 18.22 7.32
N GLY A 728 12.14 18.99 7.40
CA GLY A 728 13.51 18.48 7.29
C GLY A 728 14.40 19.32 6.38
N MET A 729 15.52 18.72 5.97
CA MET A 729 16.51 19.32 5.07
C MET A 729 17.17 18.24 4.20
N SER A 730 17.83 18.64 3.11
CA SER A 730 18.59 17.71 2.26
C SER A 730 19.87 17.21 2.93
N ASP A 731 20.41 16.11 2.40
CA ASP A 731 21.67 15.53 2.85
C ASP A 731 22.86 16.44 2.55
N GLU A 732 22.85 17.10 1.41
CA GLU A 732 23.86 18.05 0.96
C GLU A 732 23.93 19.23 1.91
N LEU A 733 22.78 19.82 2.26
CA LEU A 733 22.72 20.93 3.20
C LEU A 733 23.15 20.49 4.60
N PHE A 734 22.63 19.35 5.08
CA PHE A 734 23.01 18.81 6.38
C PHE A 734 24.53 18.58 6.49
N ASN A 735 25.14 18.02 5.45
CA ASN A 735 26.58 17.82 5.36
C ASN A 735 27.34 19.16 5.32
N CYS A 736 26.83 20.18 4.63
CA CYS A 736 27.41 21.51 4.63
C CYS A 736 27.40 22.13 6.04
N LEU A 737 26.25 22.12 6.72
CA LEU A 737 26.10 22.66 8.07
C LEU A 737 27.04 21.94 9.06
N LYS A 738 27.10 20.61 8.98
CA LYS A 738 28.00 19.78 9.79
C LYS A 738 29.47 20.11 9.52
N ARG A 739 29.89 20.18 8.25
CA ARG A 739 31.26 20.51 7.84
C ARG A 739 31.70 21.89 8.33
N ASN A 740 30.79 22.87 8.23
CA ASN A 740 31.06 24.24 8.61
C ASN A 740 30.77 24.53 10.09
N ASN A 741 30.39 23.52 10.88
CA ASN A 741 30.07 23.65 12.30
C ASN A 741 29.00 24.74 12.56
N ILE A 742 28.01 24.82 11.69
CA ILE A 742 26.86 25.72 11.80
C ILE A 742 25.75 24.96 12.55
N PRO A 743 25.33 25.42 13.74
CA PRO A 743 24.24 24.79 14.48
C PRO A 743 22.89 25.06 13.81
N PHE A 744 21.98 24.12 13.99
CA PHE A 744 20.63 24.22 13.46
C PHE A 744 19.58 23.67 14.42
N THR A 745 18.33 24.00 14.17
CA THR A 745 17.17 23.54 14.94
C THR A 745 16.05 23.12 14.01
N ILE A 746 15.48 21.94 14.26
CA ILE A 746 14.25 21.48 13.61
C ILE A 746 13.10 21.73 14.57
N HIS A 747 12.18 22.61 14.15
CA HIS A 747 11.00 23.03 14.91
C HIS A 747 9.80 22.17 14.53
N PHE A 748 9.30 21.39 15.49
CA PHE A 748 8.07 20.62 15.29
C PHE A 748 6.82 21.48 15.49
N PRO A 749 5.71 21.11 14.83
CA PRO A 749 4.43 21.79 14.96
C PRO A 749 3.84 21.71 16.37
N ALA A 750 3.23 22.82 16.81
CA ALA A 750 2.69 22.98 18.16
C ALA A 750 1.39 22.20 18.45
N ASP A 751 0.51 22.09 17.44
CA ASP A 751 -0.84 21.51 17.54
C ASP A 751 -0.89 20.04 17.14
#